data_AF-A0A366HBE1-F1
#
_entry.id   AF-A0A366HBE1-F1
#
_cell.length_a   1.000
_cell.length_b   1.000
_cell.length_c   1.000
_cell.angle_alpha   90.00
_cell.angle_beta   90.00
_cell.angle_gamma   90.00
#
_symmetry.space_group_name_H-M   'P 1'
#
loop_
_entity.id
_entity.type
_entity.pdbx_description
1 polymer ?
#
loop_
_entity_poly.entity_id
_entity_poly.type
_entity_poly.pdbx_seq_one_letter_code
_entity_poly.pdbx_strand_id
1 'polypeptide(L)'
;MPSTDFLRPNAPFAADQFTAESGFESFSSSGVEGVATPSVPELDPAAPADEAQVHRARDLFIRGVLTEDQMREASASVGGFEAIIGKADYLPASFLEQGVVVSRATCLISTRGTDYLGRSGAWTGTGFIIAPNVLVTNNHVLNSRATAAAAECTFNFQTTPSGQPARTKAFRLRPDALFITSSALDGLDYSFVAFEGDPAAEFGSVPIKRSAFAIAPSEYANIVSHPDGRPKLVSIKENEVKWQDELVVHYASDTEPGSSGAPVSNNNWQLVALHHASKRSQVPGFEILNEGIKFSAIAADLERRSRDGSGDAPNARKVLSLFGGTDELAGFFGVLGRASGNESNLERVVDTYQGTEQDIDVGLWNVEWLTNRYEAKAAQVAQVIFDMKLDVWCLEESSPNGVQAVVEVLKDTYGLNFEWGAAEPDSADGKQSCTMLWNASTVTGEKVEWGEPIETWLNTHSRDFDDLGLEAVHGRIFDRYPALFRFRTVQEVRPGHTLDFHVIPLHLKAMDEGSPRRRMASKIIAAAINRRIQDGIGTDYIVGGDLNAEIASEDFAALSEGGLVPISARDERDGAFTYLKQPHLSLIDHIYLSPNLGNTHGGDNFFIVAAESRYPGYIQNISDHRPIVFRMSMGGSPESASAKGSTAPVDPKRAEALAQLRKLIGSNGKS
;
A
#
# COMPACT_ATOMS: atom_id res chain seq x y z
N MET A 1 55.69 -5.09 11.40
CA MET A 1 56.44 -3.90 10.98
C MET A 1 56.81 -4.05 9.51
N PRO A 2 56.74 -3.00 8.68
CA PRO A 2 55.82 -1.84 8.71
C PRO A 2 55.12 -1.65 7.33
N SER A 3 53.87 -1.15 7.27
CA SER A 3 53.46 0.24 6.95
C SER A 3 53.50 0.55 5.44
N THR A 4 52.68 1.38 4.78
CA THR A 4 51.66 2.38 5.14
C THR A 4 51.05 2.90 3.82
N ASP A 5 49.82 3.42 3.90
CA ASP A 5 49.26 4.55 3.15
C ASP A 5 49.18 4.56 1.62
N PHE A 6 47.94 4.52 1.11
CA PHE A 6 47.56 5.15 -0.16
C PHE A 6 46.42 6.14 0.08
N LEU A 7 46.76 7.43 0.11
CA LEU A 7 45.84 8.55 -0.12
C LEU A 7 46.57 9.62 -0.96
N ARG A 8 45.94 9.96 -2.10
CA ARG A 8 45.83 11.32 -2.72
C ARG A 8 46.89 11.80 -3.74
N PRO A 9 46.57 12.80 -4.62
CA PRO A 9 46.45 12.59 -6.08
C PRO A 9 47.19 13.65 -6.95
N ASN A 10 46.95 13.59 -8.27
CA ASN A 10 47.17 14.60 -9.33
C ASN A 10 48.57 14.74 -9.98
N ALA A 11 48.64 14.39 -11.27
CA ALA A 11 49.30 15.19 -12.32
C ALA A 11 48.74 14.81 -13.72
N PRO A 12 48.62 15.77 -14.67
CA PRO A 12 47.83 15.64 -15.88
C PRO A 12 48.62 15.03 -17.06
N PHE A 13 47.95 14.30 -17.95
CA PHE A 13 48.54 13.82 -19.20
C PHE A 13 48.02 14.59 -20.41
N ALA A 14 48.98 15.05 -21.21
CA ALA A 14 48.83 15.86 -22.40
C ALA A 14 48.23 15.08 -23.59
N ALA A 15 47.38 15.76 -24.36
CA ALA A 15 46.93 15.33 -25.67
C ALA A 15 47.88 15.91 -26.72
N ASP A 16 48.53 15.04 -27.50
CA ASP A 16 48.92 15.31 -28.89
C ASP A 16 49.50 14.03 -29.49
N GLN A 17 48.83 13.46 -30.49
CA GLN A 17 49.45 12.84 -31.67
C GLN A 17 48.41 12.40 -32.72
N PHE A 18 48.39 13.14 -33.85
CA PHE A 18 48.36 12.71 -35.27
C PHE A 18 47.35 11.62 -35.74
N THR A 19 46.69 11.62 -36.91
CA THR A 19 46.48 12.47 -38.12
C THR A 19 45.64 11.63 -39.11
N ALA A 20 44.84 12.24 -39.99
CA ALA A 20 44.60 11.85 -41.41
C ALA A 20 43.50 12.78 -41.99
N GLU A 21 43.85 13.80 -42.78
CA GLU A 21 43.98 13.80 -44.25
C GLU A 21 42.68 14.04 -45.04
N SER A 22 42.68 15.19 -45.73
CA SER A 22 42.16 15.48 -47.07
C SER A 22 40.68 15.82 -47.28
N GLY A 23 40.49 17.03 -47.85
CA GLY A 23 39.41 17.33 -48.79
C GLY A 23 38.41 18.39 -48.33
N PHE A 24 38.72 19.68 -48.54
CA PHE A 24 37.95 20.54 -49.44
C PHE A 24 38.61 21.92 -49.57
N GLU A 25 38.75 22.34 -50.82
CA GLU A 25 39.45 23.55 -51.26
C GLU A 25 38.77 24.84 -50.78
N SER A 26 39.61 25.84 -50.51
CA SER A 26 39.23 27.22 -50.28
C SER A 26 38.60 27.85 -51.53
N PHE A 27 37.32 28.24 -51.46
CA PHE A 27 36.78 29.28 -52.33
C PHE A 27 36.74 30.62 -51.59
N SER A 28 37.51 31.56 -52.11
CA SER A 28 37.58 32.96 -51.70
C SER A 28 36.24 33.67 -51.86
N SER A 29 35.84 34.41 -50.84
CA SER A 29 34.70 35.31 -50.85
C SER A 29 34.92 36.50 -51.78
N SER A 30 34.23 36.52 -52.93
CA SER A 30 33.96 37.77 -53.64
C SER A 30 32.51 37.77 -54.11
N GLY A 31 31.69 38.58 -53.44
CA GLY A 31 30.43 39.09 -53.97
C GLY A 31 29.18 38.35 -53.52
N VAL A 32 28.69 38.64 -52.31
CA VAL A 32 27.27 38.92 -52.05
C VAL A 32 27.20 39.94 -50.90
N GLU A 33 26.90 41.19 -51.21
CA GLU A 33 26.42 42.17 -50.24
C GLU A 33 25.03 41.72 -49.74
N GLY A 34 24.79 41.78 -48.42
CA GLY A 34 23.42 41.83 -47.89
C GLY A 34 22.86 40.58 -47.22
N VAL A 35 23.63 39.87 -46.37
CA VAL A 35 23.02 39.02 -45.33
C VAL A 35 23.42 39.58 -43.97
N ALA A 36 22.48 40.24 -43.30
CA ALA A 36 22.63 40.54 -41.89
C ALA A 36 22.78 39.20 -41.14
N THR A 37 23.91 39.01 -40.47
CA THR A 37 24.02 37.97 -39.43
C THR A 37 22.87 38.21 -38.45
N PRO A 38 22.01 37.21 -38.16
CA PRO A 38 21.01 37.40 -37.11
C PRO A 38 21.77 37.73 -35.83
N SER A 39 21.55 38.93 -35.30
CA SER A 39 22.05 39.30 -33.98
C SER A 39 21.41 38.36 -32.98
N VAL A 40 22.20 37.49 -32.35
CA VAL A 40 21.78 36.79 -31.14
C VAL A 40 21.38 37.89 -30.16
N PRO A 41 20.17 37.88 -29.59
CA PRO A 41 19.77 38.86 -28.58
C PRO A 41 20.83 38.86 -27.48
N GLU A 42 21.35 40.03 -27.11
CA GLU A 42 22.18 40.17 -25.91
C GLU A 42 21.35 39.70 -24.71
N LEU A 43 21.83 38.65 -24.04
CA LEU A 43 21.26 38.20 -22.77
C LEU A 43 21.44 39.34 -21.76
N ASP A 44 20.34 39.83 -21.19
CA ASP A 44 20.37 40.86 -20.15
C ASP A 44 20.97 40.23 -18.86
N PRO A 45 22.18 40.64 -18.42
CA PRO A 45 22.82 40.11 -17.22
C PRO A 45 22.10 40.55 -15.92
N ALA A 46 21.08 41.40 -16.01
CA ALA A 46 20.26 41.84 -14.89
C ALA A 46 18.83 41.23 -14.88
N ALA A 47 18.51 40.31 -15.78
CA ALA A 47 17.23 39.61 -15.76
C ALA A 47 17.11 38.76 -14.47
N PRO A 48 15.95 38.72 -13.79
CA PRO A 48 15.78 37.83 -12.63
C PRO A 48 16.03 36.36 -13.04
N ALA A 49 16.55 35.54 -12.13
CA ALA A 49 16.76 34.12 -12.37
C ALA A 49 15.48 33.48 -12.93
N ASP A 50 15.61 32.74 -14.03
CA ASP A 50 14.48 32.06 -14.64
C ASP A 50 13.86 31.11 -13.61
N GLU A 51 12.53 31.14 -13.47
CA GLU A 51 11.78 30.26 -12.57
C GLU A 51 12.12 28.79 -12.86
N ALA A 52 12.45 28.47 -14.12
CA ALA A 52 12.95 27.16 -14.54
C ALA A 52 14.36 26.83 -14.01
N GLN A 53 15.26 27.80 -13.86
CA GLN A 53 16.59 27.60 -13.26
C GLN A 53 16.50 27.36 -11.75
N VAL A 54 15.62 28.10 -11.06
CA VAL A 54 15.34 27.88 -9.63
C VAL A 54 14.72 26.49 -9.42
N HIS A 55 13.78 26.09 -10.28
CA HIS A 55 13.22 24.73 -10.27
C HIS A 55 14.27 23.66 -10.57
N ARG A 56 15.18 23.89 -11.52
CA ARG A 56 16.29 22.99 -11.86
C ARG A 56 17.25 22.79 -10.70
N ALA A 57 17.67 23.87 -10.05
CA ALA A 57 18.56 23.81 -8.90
C ALA A 57 17.91 23.07 -7.72
N ARG A 58 16.61 23.28 -7.49
CA ARG A 58 15.80 22.56 -6.51
C ARG A 58 15.65 21.08 -6.84
N ASP A 59 15.35 20.72 -8.08
CA ASP A 59 15.22 19.33 -8.53
C ASP A 59 16.56 18.58 -8.38
N LEU A 60 17.68 19.20 -8.77
CA LEU A 60 19.02 18.61 -8.58
C LEU A 60 19.40 18.47 -7.10
N PHE A 61 18.95 19.37 -6.23
CA PHE A 61 19.10 19.23 -4.77
C PHE A 61 18.27 18.07 -4.20
N ILE A 62 16.98 17.99 -4.58
CA ILE A 62 16.09 16.89 -4.17
C ILE A 62 16.65 15.54 -4.62
N ARG A 63 17.29 15.48 -5.79
CA ARG A 63 17.95 14.28 -6.33
C ARG A 63 19.36 14.03 -5.77
N GLY A 64 19.84 14.85 -4.83
CA GLY A 64 21.14 14.70 -4.16
C GLY A 64 22.37 15.01 -5.02
N VAL A 65 22.18 15.70 -6.15
CA VAL A 65 23.25 16.11 -7.08
C VAL A 65 23.94 17.40 -6.62
N LEU A 66 23.18 18.31 -6.00
CA LEU A 66 23.70 19.55 -5.43
C LEU A 66 23.60 19.53 -3.90
N THR A 67 24.56 20.17 -3.24
CA THR A 67 24.41 20.57 -1.83
C THR A 67 23.46 21.76 -1.70
N GLU A 68 23.00 22.06 -0.49
CA GLU A 68 22.11 23.20 -0.25
C GLU A 68 22.74 24.53 -0.67
N ASP A 69 24.05 24.69 -0.43
CA ASP A 69 24.82 25.87 -0.85
C ASP A 69 24.92 25.97 -2.38
N GLN A 70 25.17 24.84 -3.06
CA GLN A 70 25.22 24.79 -4.53
C GLN A 70 23.85 25.04 -5.17
N MET A 71 22.77 24.61 -4.53
CA MET A 71 21.40 24.89 -4.97
C MET A 71 21.08 26.38 -4.83
N ARG A 72 21.46 27.02 -3.73
CA ARG A 72 21.32 28.47 -3.54
C ARG A 72 22.11 29.24 -4.59
N GLU A 73 23.35 28.85 -4.87
CA GLU A 73 24.20 29.48 -5.88
C GLU A 73 23.64 29.31 -7.30
N ALA A 74 23.20 28.09 -7.65
CA ALA A 74 22.57 27.79 -8.94
C ALA A 74 21.21 28.48 -9.12
N SER A 75 20.45 28.68 -8.04
CA SER A 75 19.18 29.43 -8.05
C SER A 75 19.39 30.94 -8.13
N ALA A 76 20.57 31.44 -7.76
CA ALA A 76 20.95 32.85 -7.81
C ALA A 76 21.68 33.22 -9.11
N SER A 77 22.06 32.24 -9.93
CA SER A 77 22.71 32.44 -11.22
C SER A 77 21.73 33.09 -12.21
N VAL A 78 22.00 34.35 -12.55
CA VAL A 78 21.35 35.05 -13.66
C VAL A 78 22.19 34.80 -14.91
N GLY A 79 21.64 34.05 -15.85
CA GLY A 79 22.24 33.86 -17.17
C GLY A 79 23.23 32.69 -17.25
N GLY A 80 22.85 31.70 -18.05
CA GLY A 80 23.72 30.65 -18.57
C GLY A 80 23.42 30.46 -20.06
N PHE A 81 24.31 29.83 -20.80
CA PHE A 81 24.05 29.45 -22.20
C PHE A 81 22.96 28.37 -22.31
N GLU A 82 22.64 27.71 -21.19
CA GLU A 82 21.71 26.61 -21.09
C GLU A 82 20.29 27.09 -20.74
N ALA A 83 19.31 26.53 -21.42
CA ALA A 83 17.88 26.75 -21.17
C ALA A 83 17.15 25.42 -21.00
N ILE A 84 16.08 25.41 -20.21
CA ILE A 84 15.08 24.33 -20.21
C ILE A 84 13.96 24.76 -21.16
N ILE A 85 13.61 23.90 -22.11
CA ILE A 85 12.51 24.16 -23.03
C ILE A 85 11.27 23.42 -22.52
N GLY A 86 10.28 24.16 -22.03
CA GLY A 86 9.08 23.57 -21.43
C GLY A 86 9.39 22.91 -20.08
N LYS A 87 9.17 21.59 -19.98
CA LYS A 87 9.44 20.79 -18.77
C LYS A 87 10.81 20.12 -18.88
N ALA A 88 11.55 20.08 -17.77
CA ALA A 88 12.80 19.32 -17.69
C ALA A 88 12.55 17.82 -17.95
N ASP A 89 13.18 17.28 -19.00
CA ASP A 89 13.05 15.89 -19.45
C ASP A 89 14.40 15.16 -19.45
N TYR A 90 15.15 15.31 -18.35
CA TYR A 90 16.37 14.53 -18.11
C TYR A 90 16.14 13.52 -16.99
N LEU A 91 16.69 12.32 -17.20
CA LEU A 91 16.71 11.22 -16.24
C LEU A 91 18.14 10.98 -15.74
N PRO A 92 18.31 10.45 -14.52
CA PRO A 92 19.64 10.07 -14.04
C PRO A 92 20.26 9.04 -14.99
N ALA A 93 21.58 9.06 -15.17
CA ALA A 93 22.26 8.13 -16.08
C ALA A 93 21.97 6.64 -15.76
N SER A 94 21.76 6.33 -14.47
CA SER A 94 21.37 5.00 -13.99
C SER A 94 20.04 4.49 -14.57
N PHE A 95 19.19 5.37 -15.10
CA PHE A 95 17.99 5.00 -15.84
C PHE A 95 18.30 4.01 -16.98
N LEU A 96 19.42 4.20 -17.69
CA LEU A 96 19.80 3.28 -18.77
C LEU A 96 20.20 1.90 -18.23
N GLU A 97 20.94 1.85 -17.12
CA GLU A 97 21.36 0.61 -16.49
C GLU A 97 20.17 -0.18 -15.92
N GLN A 98 19.22 0.51 -15.31
CA GLN A 98 17.97 -0.08 -14.83
C GLN A 98 17.12 -0.61 -15.98
N GLY A 99 17.06 0.13 -17.10
CA GLY A 99 16.37 -0.31 -18.32
C GLY A 99 16.97 -1.59 -18.93
N VAL A 100 18.28 -1.81 -18.77
CA VAL A 100 18.90 -3.08 -19.17
C VAL A 100 18.34 -4.27 -18.39
N VAL A 101 18.00 -4.11 -17.11
CA VAL A 101 17.40 -5.20 -16.30
C VAL A 101 16.05 -5.62 -16.86
N VAL A 102 15.15 -4.66 -17.09
CA VAL A 102 13.83 -4.92 -17.69
C VAL A 102 14.00 -5.48 -19.10
N SER A 103 14.90 -4.90 -19.90
CA SER A 103 15.19 -5.37 -21.25
C SER A 103 15.66 -6.82 -21.27
N ARG A 104 16.58 -7.23 -20.39
CA ARG A 104 17.07 -8.61 -20.33
C ARG A 104 15.97 -9.62 -20.01
N ALA A 105 15.05 -9.27 -19.12
CA ALA A 105 13.95 -10.12 -18.69
C ALA A 105 12.80 -10.20 -19.73
N THR A 106 12.79 -9.35 -20.76
CA THR A 106 11.81 -9.37 -21.85
C THR A 106 12.23 -10.29 -23.00
N CYS A 107 11.28 -11.09 -23.48
CA CYS A 107 11.44 -12.05 -24.57
C CYS A 107 10.40 -11.86 -25.68
N LEU A 108 10.78 -12.32 -26.88
CA LEU A 108 9.87 -12.54 -28.00
C LEU A 108 9.14 -13.87 -27.76
N ILE A 109 7.81 -13.85 -27.76
CA ILE A 109 6.99 -15.05 -27.78
C ILE A 109 6.64 -15.36 -29.24
N SER A 110 6.90 -16.58 -29.67
CA SER A 110 6.40 -17.13 -30.94
C SER A 110 5.52 -18.32 -30.65
N THR A 111 4.29 -18.35 -31.18
CA THR A 111 3.38 -19.47 -30.97
C THR A 111 2.53 -19.76 -32.21
N ARG A 112 1.82 -20.87 -32.17
CA ARG A 112 0.88 -21.31 -33.19
C ARG A 112 -0.26 -22.09 -32.56
N GLY A 113 -1.41 -22.07 -33.21
CA GLY A 113 -2.59 -22.78 -32.74
C GLY A 113 -3.86 -22.04 -33.17
N THR A 114 -4.87 -22.08 -32.30
CA THR A 114 -6.11 -21.32 -32.46
C THR A 114 -6.04 -20.09 -31.57
N ASP A 115 -6.11 -18.90 -32.18
CA ASP A 115 -6.06 -17.63 -31.45
C ASP A 115 -7.33 -17.38 -30.63
N TYR A 116 -7.35 -16.27 -29.89
CA TYR A 116 -8.48 -15.86 -29.03
C TYR A 116 -9.77 -15.54 -29.81
N LEU A 117 -9.71 -15.40 -31.14
CA LEU A 117 -10.86 -15.21 -32.03
C LEU A 117 -11.27 -16.51 -32.76
N GLY A 118 -10.65 -17.65 -32.44
CA GLY A 118 -10.97 -18.93 -33.06
C GLY A 118 -10.28 -19.19 -34.40
N ARG A 119 -9.28 -18.37 -34.79
CA ARG A 119 -8.57 -18.49 -36.07
C ARG A 119 -7.30 -19.31 -35.91
N SER A 120 -7.04 -20.22 -36.85
CA SER A 120 -5.80 -21.02 -36.85
C SER A 120 -4.66 -20.28 -37.52
N GLY A 121 -3.49 -20.25 -36.89
CA GLY A 121 -2.31 -19.58 -37.46
C GLY A 121 -1.08 -19.62 -36.55
N ALA A 122 -0.08 -18.80 -36.91
CA ALA A 122 1.08 -18.50 -36.09
C ALA A 122 1.16 -16.99 -35.89
N TRP A 123 1.60 -16.57 -34.71
CA TRP A 123 1.72 -15.17 -34.34
C TRP A 123 2.83 -14.98 -33.30
N THR A 124 3.18 -13.71 -33.10
CA THR A 124 4.17 -13.29 -32.12
C THR A 124 3.57 -12.34 -31.10
N GLY A 125 4.23 -12.26 -29.95
CA GLY A 125 3.93 -11.30 -28.90
C GLY A 125 5.17 -11.03 -28.05
N THR A 126 5.00 -10.20 -27.04
CA THR A 126 6.02 -9.90 -26.04
C THR A 126 5.61 -10.55 -24.72
N GLY A 127 6.59 -10.97 -23.93
CA GLY A 127 6.37 -11.32 -22.52
C GLY A 127 7.65 -11.22 -21.73
N PHE A 128 7.55 -11.31 -20.41
CA PHE A 128 8.71 -11.09 -19.54
C PHE A 128 8.64 -11.91 -18.25
N ILE A 129 9.80 -12.06 -17.61
CA ILE A 129 9.98 -12.84 -16.39
C ILE A 129 9.65 -11.98 -15.16
N ILE A 130 8.76 -12.46 -14.28
CA ILE A 130 8.43 -11.77 -13.01
C ILE A 130 8.95 -12.48 -11.75
N ALA A 131 9.29 -13.76 -11.87
CA ALA A 131 9.83 -14.61 -10.82
C ALA A 131 10.64 -15.75 -11.47
N PRO A 132 11.45 -16.54 -10.72
CA PRO A 132 12.44 -17.46 -11.29
C PRO A 132 11.99 -18.24 -12.54
N ASN A 133 10.76 -18.78 -12.51
CA ASN A 133 10.21 -19.56 -13.59
C ASN A 133 8.80 -19.10 -14.03
N VAL A 134 8.45 -17.81 -13.90
CA VAL A 134 7.10 -17.32 -14.25
C VAL A 134 7.15 -16.24 -15.32
N LEU A 135 6.50 -16.53 -16.45
CA LEU A 135 6.21 -15.61 -17.54
C LEU A 135 4.90 -14.87 -17.26
N VAL A 136 4.84 -13.60 -17.64
CA VAL A 136 3.59 -12.86 -17.88
C VAL A 136 3.52 -12.33 -19.33
N THR A 137 2.33 -12.38 -19.92
CA THR A 137 1.98 -11.82 -21.25
C THR A 137 0.44 -11.66 -21.33
N ASN A 138 -0.12 -11.26 -22.47
CA ASN A 138 -1.57 -11.15 -22.64
C ASN A 138 -2.27 -12.50 -22.87
N ASN A 139 -3.57 -12.57 -22.60
CA ASN A 139 -4.41 -13.70 -23.01
C ASN A 139 -4.50 -13.80 -24.52
N HIS A 140 -4.66 -12.70 -25.24
CA HIS A 140 -4.73 -12.79 -26.70
C HIS A 140 -3.42 -13.28 -27.35
N VAL A 141 -2.28 -13.21 -26.63
CA VAL A 141 -1.02 -13.84 -27.05
C VAL A 141 -1.01 -15.33 -26.71
N LEU A 142 -1.31 -15.70 -25.44
CA LEU A 142 -1.34 -17.09 -24.96
C LEU A 142 -2.72 -17.47 -24.39
N ASN A 143 -3.69 -17.65 -25.29
CA ASN A 143 -5.12 -17.76 -24.94
C ASN A 143 -5.54 -19.10 -24.33
N SER A 144 -4.68 -20.12 -24.37
CA SER A 144 -5.01 -21.46 -23.90
C SER A 144 -3.77 -22.24 -23.47
N ARG A 145 -3.97 -23.30 -22.68
CA ARG A 145 -2.90 -24.26 -22.33
C ARG A 145 -2.24 -24.87 -23.58
N ALA A 146 -3.02 -25.10 -24.64
CA ALA A 146 -2.49 -25.65 -25.89
C ALA A 146 -1.58 -24.64 -26.62
N THR A 147 -2.02 -23.39 -26.72
CA THR A 147 -1.22 -22.28 -27.29
C THR A 147 0.04 -22.05 -26.46
N ALA A 148 -0.06 -22.06 -25.13
CA ALA A 148 1.09 -21.91 -24.23
C ALA A 148 2.08 -23.07 -24.38
N ALA A 149 1.62 -24.31 -24.48
CA ALA A 149 2.50 -25.47 -24.69
C ALA A 149 3.21 -25.44 -26.05
N ALA A 150 2.59 -24.84 -27.08
CA ALA A 150 3.18 -24.68 -28.41
C ALA A 150 4.18 -23.51 -28.49
N ALA A 151 4.16 -22.60 -27.52
CA ALA A 151 4.94 -21.37 -27.53
C ALA A 151 6.44 -21.59 -27.26
N GLU A 152 7.23 -20.67 -27.78
CA GLU A 152 8.66 -20.55 -27.51
C GLU A 152 9.00 -19.08 -27.18
N CYS A 153 9.74 -18.89 -26.08
CA CYS A 153 10.14 -17.58 -25.57
C CYS A 153 11.63 -17.36 -25.87
N THR A 154 11.94 -16.43 -26.78
CA THR A 154 13.31 -16.14 -27.23
C THR A 154 13.84 -14.87 -26.56
N PHE A 155 14.86 -15.04 -25.72
CA PHE A 155 15.59 -13.96 -25.07
C PHE A 155 16.77 -13.48 -25.92
N ASN A 156 17.21 -12.24 -25.69
CA ASN A 156 18.26 -11.56 -26.45
C ASN A 156 18.01 -11.51 -27.97
N PHE A 157 16.76 -11.58 -28.42
CA PHE A 157 16.42 -11.31 -29.81
C PHE A 157 16.50 -9.80 -30.07
N GLN A 158 17.72 -9.29 -30.21
CA GLN A 158 18.04 -7.87 -30.27
C GLN A 158 19.34 -7.63 -31.04
N THR A 159 19.63 -6.37 -31.36
CA THR A 159 20.92 -5.95 -31.90
C THR A 159 21.88 -5.60 -30.76
N THR A 160 23.15 -5.91 -30.96
CA THR A 160 24.27 -5.53 -30.09
C THR A 160 24.74 -4.10 -30.41
N PRO A 161 25.57 -3.47 -29.56
CA PRO A 161 26.12 -2.14 -29.85
C PRO A 161 26.91 -2.04 -31.17
N SER A 162 27.42 -3.15 -31.70
CA SER A 162 28.09 -3.21 -33.00
C SER A 162 27.12 -3.36 -34.19
N GLY A 163 25.81 -3.31 -33.94
CA GLY A 163 24.77 -3.50 -34.95
C GLY A 163 24.52 -4.95 -35.35
N GLN A 164 25.21 -5.92 -34.74
CA GLN A 164 25.06 -7.35 -35.06
C GLN A 164 23.95 -8.00 -34.20
N PRO A 165 23.26 -9.04 -34.69
CA PRO A 165 22.33 -9.83 -33.87
C PRO A 165 23.02 -10.41 -32.63
N ALA A 166 22.39 -10.29 -31.47
CA ALA A 166 22.88 -10.91 -30.24
C ALA A 166 22.66 -12.43 -30.24
N ARG A 167 23.41 -13.15 -29.40
CA ARG A 167 23.19 -14.58 -29.19
C ARG A 167 21.87 -14.79 -28.43
N THR A 168 20.91 -15.44 -29.08
CA THR A 168 19.59 -15.73 -28.52
C THR A 168 19.60 -17.00 -27.66
N LYS A 169 18.62 -17.10 -26.76
CA LYS A 169 18.31 -18.32 -26.02
C LYS A 169 16.80 -18.50 -25.91
N ALA A 170 16.32 -19.69 -26.26
CA ALA A 170 14.90 -20.01 -26.29
C ALA A 170 14.51 -20.92 -25.12
N PHE A 171 13.32 -20.69 -24.55
CA PHE A 171 12.74 -21.51 -23.49
C PHE A 171 11.31 -21.93 -23.88
N ARG A 172 10.93 -23.14 -23.48
CA ARG A 172 9.56 -23.66 -23.58
C ARG A 172 8.77 -23.32 -22.33
N LEU A 173 7.44 -23.39 -22.44
CA LEU A 173 6.52 -23.16 -21.32
C LEU A 173 5.92 -24.46 -20.79
N ARG A 174 5.55 -24.44 -19.52
CA ARG A 174 4.96 -25.54 -18.74
C ARG A 174 3.58 -25.13 -18.21
N PRO A 175 2.56 -25.05 -19.08
CA PRO A 175 1.21 -24.68 -18.65
C PRO A 175 0.60 -25.72 -17.69
N ASP A 176 1.12 -26.95 -17.66
CA ASP A 176 0.77 -27.98 -16.68
C ASP A 176 1.21 -27.62 -15.25
N ALA A 177 2.32 -26.88 -15.09
CA ALA A 177 2.87 -26.48 -13.79
C ALA A 177 2.32 -25.14 -13.27
N LEU A 178 2.00 -24.21 -14.17
CA LEU A 178 1.28 -22.97 -13.88
C LEU A 178 0.65 -22.46 -15.17
N PHE A 179 -0.67 -22.27 -15.14
CA PHE A 179 -1.40 -21.54 -16.18
C PHE A 179 -2.63 -20.90 -15.55
N ILE A 180 -2.68 -19.58 -15.54
CA ILE A 180 -3.85 -18.78 -15.18
C ILE A 180 -3.95 -17.61 -16.13
N THR A 181 -5.16 -17.34 -16.61
CA THR A 181 -5.40 -16.35 -17.64
C THR A 181 -6.75 -15.66 -17.45
N SER A 182 -6.88 -14.42 -17.94
CA SER A 182 -8.12 -13.66 -18.01
C SER A 182 -8.39 -13.26 -19.45
N SER A 183 -9.60 -13.54 -19.94
CA SER A 183 -9.99 -13.42 -21.35
C SER A 183 -9.71 -12.04 -21.94
N ALA A 184 -9.31 -11.99 -23.21
CA ALA A 184 -9.13 -10.74 -23.94
C ALA A 184 -10.43 -10.06 -24.39
N LEU A 185 -11.55 -10.79 -24.40
CA LEU A 185 -12.84 -10.27 -24.90
C LEU A 185 -13.68 -9.63 -23.80
N ASP A 186 -13.63 -10.19 -22.60
CA ASP A 186 -14.51 -9.89 -21.46
C ASP A 186 -13.77 -9.91 -20.11
N GLY A 187 -12.43 -9.86 -20.14
CA GLY A 187 -11.57 -9.88 -18.95
C GLY A 187 -10.37 -8.94 -19.08
N LEU A 188 -9.40 -9.13 -18.20
CA LEU A 188 -8.22 -8.26 -18.04
C LEU A 188 -7.04 -8.63 -18.96
N ASP A 189 -7.28 -9.48 -19.96
CA ASP A 189 -6.31 -9.84 -21.00
C ASP A 189 -4.88 -10.15 -20.50
N TYR A 190 -4.74 -11.07 -19.54
CA TYR A 190 -3.44 -11.49 -19.03
C TYR A 190 -3.29 -13.01 -19.05
N SER A 191 -2.05 -13.48 -19.04
CA SER A 191 -1.67 -14.88 -18.88
C SER A 191 -0.39 -14.99 -18.07
N PHE A 192 -0.42 -15.79 -17.00
CA PHE A 192 0.75 -16.23 -16.28
C PHE A 192 1.02 -17.70 -16.56
N VAL A 193 2.25 -18.01 -16.97
CA VAL A 193 2.64 -19.37 -17.37
C VAL A 193 4.01 -19.71 -16.79
N ALA A 194 4.20 -20.94 -16.32
CA ALA A 194 5.53 -21.37 -15.91
C ALA A 194 6.46 -21.59 -17.12
N PHE A 195 7.74 -21.30 -16.96
CA PHE A 195 8.80 -21.75 -17.86
C PHE A 195 9.21 -23.18 -17.58
N GLU A 196 9.78 -23.84 -18.59
CA GLU A 196 10.65 -24.98 -18.38
C GLU A 196 12.05 -24.50 -17.93
N GLY A 197 12.44 -24.85 -16.71
CA GLY A 197 13.69 -24.38 -16.09
C GLY A 197 13.55 -23.04 -15.35
N ASP A 198 14.68 -22.37 -15.14
CA ASP A 198 14.79 -21.07 -14.46
C ASP A 198 15.53 -20.09 -15.37
N PRO A 199 14.83 -19.41 -16.30
CA PRO A 199 15.46 -18.38 -17.13
C PRO A 199 15.89 -17.14 -16.33
N ALA A 200 15.31 -16.88 -15.16
CA ALA A 200 15.67 -15.70 -14.36
C ALA A 200 17.11 -15.76 -13.84
N ALA A 201 17.65 -16.96 -13.61
CA ALA A 201 19.05 -17.14 -13.24
C ALA A 201 20.04 -16.49 -14.23
N GLU A 202 19.66 -16.36 -15.51
CA GLU A 202 20.50 -15.74 -16.56
C GLU A 202 19.98 -14.36 -16.99
N PHE A 203 18.66 -14.20 -17.10
CA PHE A 203 18.03 -12.99 -17.65
C PHE A 203 17.50 -12.02 -16.60
N GLY A 204 17.49 -12.42 -15.32
CA GLY A 204 16.86 -11.69 -14.23
C GLY A 204 15.33 -11.78 -14.28
N SER A 205 14.69 -11.05 -13.38
CA SER A 205 13.24 -10.92 -13.31
C SER A 205 12.87 -9.48 -12.99
N VAL A 206 11.69 -9.05 -13.41
CA VAL A 206 11.14 -7.73 -13.09
C VAL A 206 10.09 -7.87 -11.99
N PRO A 207 10.33 -7.35 -10.77
CA PRO A 207 9.39 -7.47 -9.67
C PRO A 207 8.06 -6.78 -10.00
N ILE A 208 6.96 -7.48 -9.74
CA ILE A 208 5.60 -6.97 -9.91
C ILE A 208 5.07 -6.47 -8.56
N LYS A 209 4.36 -5.34 -8.57
CA LYS A 209 3.76 -4.74 -7.39
C LYS A 209 2.26 -4.52 -7.57
N ARG A 210 1.53 -4.43 -6.46
CA ARG A 210 0.10 -4.06 -6.45
C ARG A 210 -0.15 -2.55 -6.51
N SER A 211 0.88 -1.76 -6.78
CA SER A 211 0.78 -0.30 -6.74
C SER A 211 -0.14 0.25 -7.83
N ALA A 212 -1.31 0.72 -7.40
CA ALA A 212 -2.32 1.36 -8.20
C ALA A 212 -1.96 2.79 -8.61
N PHE A 213 -1.10 3.49 -7.86
CA PHE A 213 -0.59 4.82 -8.22
C PHE A 213 0.86 4.79 -8.71
N ALA A 214 1.30 3.67 -9.30
CA ALA A 214 2.67 3.52 -9.80
C ALA A 214 3.04 4.52 -10.92
N ILE A 215 2.05 5.19 -11.52
CA ILE A 215 2.23 6.26 -12.50
C ILE A 215 1.08 7.27 -12.40
N ALA A 216 1.30 8.53 -12.79
CA ALA A 216 0.31 9.60 -12.85
C ALA A 216 0.18 10.20 -14.28
N PRO A 217 -0.92 10.91 -14.60
CA PRO A 217 -1.00 11.71 -15.82
C PRO A 217 0.19 12.69 -15.91
N SER A 218 0.70 12.90 -17.12
CA SER A 218 1.91 13.69 -17.42
C SER A 218 3.23 13.13 -16.87
N GLU A 219 3.24 11.87 -16.40
CA GLU A 219 4.44 11.05 -16.29
C GLU A 219 4.64 10.19 -17.55
N TYR A 220 5.71 9.40 -17.60
CA TYR A 220 6.17 8.72 -18.81
C TYR A 220 6.14 7.19 -18.65
N ALA A 221 5.56 6.52 -19.64
CA ALA A 221 5.34 5.08 -19.69
C ALA A 221 6.36 4.41 -20.63
N ASN A 222 7.44 3.89 -20.06
CA ASN A 222 8.54 3.24 -20.77
C ASN A 222 8.19 1.80 -21.15
N ILE A 223 8.44 1.42 -22.41
CA ILE A 223 8.05 0.10 -22.95
C ILE A 223 9.27 -0.59 -23.55
N VAL A 224 9.39 -1.90 -23.29
CA VAL A 224 10.33 -2.78 -23.97
C VAL A 224 9.54 -3.85 -24.72
N SER A 225 9.67 -3.93 -26.04
CA SER A 225 8.79 -4.79 -26.83
C SER A 225 9.44 -5.37 -28.09
N HIS A 226 8.71 -6.27 -28.75
CA HIS A 226 9.04 -6.85 -30.05
C HIS A 226 8.00 -6.45 -31.12
N PRO A 227 8.00 -5.18 -31.57
CA PRO A 227 7.03 -4.69 -32.55
C PRO A 227 7.21 -5.40 -33.89
N ASP A 228 6.12 -5.88 -34.48
CA ASP A 228 6.04 -6.74 -35.66
C ASP A 228 6.92 -8.01 -35.54
N GLY A 229 7.14 -8.49 -34.32
CA GLY A 229 8.03 -9.62 -34.04
C GLY A 229 9.51 -9.34 -34.36
N ARG A 230 9.89 -8.07 -34.52
CA ARG A 230 11.26 -7.62 -34.84
C ARG A 230 12.19 -7.72 -33.63
N PRO A 231 13.53 -7.56 -33.84
CA PRO A 231 14.45 -7.43 -32.72
C PRO A 231 13.99 -6.36 -31.73
N LYS A 232 14.21 -6.63 -30.44
CA LYS A 232 13.73 -5.85 -29.30
C LYS A 232 13.99 -4.36 -29.46
N LEU A 233 12.96 -3.55 -29.25
CA LEU A 233 13.03 -2.08 -29.25
C LEU A 233 12.54 -1.54 -27.90
N VAL A 234 12.90 -0.28 -27.63
CA VAL A 234 12.57 0.42 -26.38
C VAL A 234 11.95 1.77 -26.72
N SER A 235 10.75 2.03 -26.20
CA SER A 235 10.03 3.29 -26.34
C SER A 235 10.12 4.08 -25.04
N ILE A 236 10.96 5.12 -25.01
CA ILE A 236 11.26 5.98 -23.84
C ILE A 236 11.16 7.47 -24.19
N LYS A 237 10.59 7.80 -25.34
CA LYS A 237 10.38 9.17 -25.85
C LYS A 237 8.95 9.29 -26.33
N GLU A 238 8.38 10.49 -26.25
CA GLU A 238 6.99 10.77 -26.64
C GLU A 238 5.99 9.79 -26.00
N ASN A 239 6.27 9.39 -24.76
CA ASN A 239 5.59 8.30 -24.08
C ASN A 239 4.74 8.71 -22.88
N GLU A 240 4.19 9.93 -22.94
CA GLU A 240 3.46 10.55 -21.83
C GLU A 240 2.13 9.86 -21.55
N VAL A 241 1.84 9.60 -20.27
CA VAL A 241 0.53 9.17 -19.78
C VAL A 241 -0.45 10.32 -19.91
N LYS A 242 -1.56 10.09 -20.61
CA LYS A 242 -2.61 11.08 -20.82
C LYS A 242 -3.81 10.89 -19.91
N TRP A 243 -4.07 9.65 -19.50
CA TRP A 243 -5.21 9.30 -18.68
C TRP A 243 -5.01 7.94 -18.01
N GLN A 244 -5.71 7.68 -16.92
CA GLN A 244 -5.80 6.35 -16.30
C GLN A 244 -7.05 6.25 -15.42
N ASP A 245 -7.44 5.03 -15.09
CA ASP A 245 -8.43 4.69 -14.06
C ASP A 245 -7.92 3.54 -13.17
N GLU A 246 -8.83 2.82 -12.51
CA GLU A 246 -8.51 1.68 -11.65
C GLU A 246 -8.01 0.46 -12.43
N LEU A 247 -8.42 0.31 -13.69
CA LEU A 247 -8.13 -0.85 -14.53
C LEU A 247 -6.95 -0.61 -15.49
N VAL A 248 -6.90 0.56 -16.10
CA VAL A 248 -6.06 0.82 -17.26
C VAL A 248 -5.33 2.15 -17.18
N VAL A 249 -4.23 2.22 -17.92
CA VAL A 249 -3.48 3.45 -18.20
C VAL A 249 -3.47 3.71 -19.70
N HIS A 250 -3.73 4.95 -20.10
CA HIS A 250 -3.63 5.43 -21.47
C HIS A 250 -2.42 6.34 -21.65
N TYR A 251 -1.57 6.01 -22.60
CA TYR A 251 -0.32 6.72 -22.84
C TYR A 251 -0.01 6.85 -24.32
N ALA A 252 0.65 7.95 -24.69
CA ALA A 252 1.29 8.08 -25.99
C ALA A 252 2.46 7.08 -26.03
N SER A 253 2.70 6.40 -27.15
CA SER A 253 3.92 5.64 -27.42
C SER A 253 3.82 5.02 -28.82
N ASP A 254 4.96 4.66 -29.42
CA ASP A 254 4.97 3.85 -30.63
C ASP A 254 4.82 2.37 -30.28
N THR A 255 3.78 1.72 -30.83
CA THR A 255 3.54 0.28 -30.73
C THR A 255 3.02 -0.27 -32.06
N GLU A 256 3.29 -1.55 -32.32
CA GLU A 256 2.85 -2.29 -33.51
C GLU A 256 2.40 -3.70 -33.08
N PRO A 257 1.68 -4.46 -33.93
CA PRO A 257 1.36 -5.86 -33.64
C PRO A 257 2.60 -6.63 -33.14
N GLY A 258 2.51 -7.38 -32.05
CA GLY A 258 3.67 -8.03 -31.43
C GLY A 258 4.22 -7.30 -30.19
N SER A 259 3.90 -6.01 -30.01
CA SER A 259 4.15 -5.31 -28.74
C SER A 259 3.26 -5.80 -27.58
N SER A 260 2.16 -6.49 -27.89
CA SER A 260 1.26 -7.07 -26.90
C SER A 260 1.99 -7.91 -25.85
N GLY A 261 1.75 -7.61 -24.59
CA GLY A 261 2.33 -8.29 -23.43
C GLY A 261 3.64 -7.66 -22.98
N ALA A 262 4.02 -6.51 -23.55
CA ALA A 262 5.18 -5.76 -23.12
C ALA A 262 5.00 -5.16 -21.72
N PRO A 263 6.08 -5.12 -20.91
CA PRO A 263 6.08 -4.38 -19.66
C PRO A 263 5.96 -2.89 -19.92
N VAL A 264 5.01 -2.24 -19.27
CA VAL A 264 4.89 -0.78 -19.18
C VAL A 264 5.44 -0.36 -17.83
N SER A 265 6.47 0.48 -17.81
CA SER A 265 7.17 0.90 -16.59
C SER A 265 7.24 2.41 -16.45
N ASN A 266 7.30 2.93 -15.23
CA ASN A 266 7.56 4.35 -14.99
C ASN A 266 9.06 4.70 -15.17
N ASN A 267 9.45 5.95 -14.88
CA ASN A 267 10.84 6.41 -14.98
C ASN A 267 11.79 5.82 -13.91
N ASN A 268 11.27 5.07 -12.95
CA ASN A 268 12.05 4.25 -12.01
C ASN A 268 12.17 2.78 -12.47
N TRP A 269 11.75 2.46 -13.70
CA TRP A 269 11.62 1.10 -14.23
C TRP A 269 10.78 0.17 -13.35
N GLN A 270 9.85 0.73 -12.57
CA GLN A 270 8.85 -0.04 -11.83
C GLN A 270 7.70 -0.39 -12.77
N LEU A 271 7.27 -1.65 -12.75
CA LEU A 271 6.13 -2.11 -13.55
C LEU A 271 4.85 -1.42 -13.11
N VAL A 272 4.11 -0.90 -14.09
CA VAL A 272 2.84 -0.19 -13.93
C VAL A 272 1.71 -1.02 -14.53
N ALA A 273 1.89 -1.45 -15.77
CA ALA A 273 0.85 -2.12 -16.55
C ALA A 273 1.42 -3.12 -17.56
N LEU A 274 0.54 -3.98 -18.07
CA LEU A 274 0.76 -4.87 -19.19
C LEU A 274 0.15 -4.24 -20.45
N HIS A 275 0.98 -3.91 -21.44
CA HIS A 275 0.48 -3.35 -22.70
C HIS A 275 -0.39 -4.38 -23.43
N HIS A 276 -1.59 -3.99 -23.86
CA HIS A 276 -2.54 -4.94 -24.47
C HIS A 276 -3.23 -4.43 -25.74
N ALA A 277 -3.47 -3.12 -25.84
CA ALA A 277 -4.26 -2.56 -26.94
C ALA A 277 -3.88 -1.11 -27.26
N SER A 278 -4.52 -0.58 -28.30
CA SER A 278 -4.62 0.85 -28.57
C SER A 278 -6.10 1.24 -28.67
N LYS A 279 -6.46 2.42 -28.18
CA LYS A 279 -7.83 2.96 -28.17
C LYS A 279 -7.87 4.29 -28.91
N ARG A 280 -9.00 4.56 -29.56
CA ARG A 280 -9.29 5.92 -30.03
C ARG A 280 -9.42 6.84 -28.83
N SER A 281 -8.82 8.01 -28.93
CA SER A 281 -8.75 8.98 -27.85
C SER A 281 -9.47 10.28 -28.26
N GLN A 282 -10.03 10.96 -27.25
CA GLN A 282 -10.60 12.29 -27.39
C GLN A 282 -9.63 13.38 -26.90
N VAL A 283 -8.43 13.00 -26.45
CA VAL A 283 -7.40 13.92 -26.00
C VAL A 283 -6.93 14.75 -27.20
N PRO A 284 -6.99 16.10 -27.15
CA PRO A 284 -6.55 16.95 -28.25
C PRO A 284 -5.10 16.65 -28.66
N GLY A 285 -4.88 16.44 -29.96
CA GLY A 285 -3.56 16.11 -30.52
C GLY A 285 -3.21 14.61 -30.51
N PHE A 286 -4.04 13.74 -29.94
CA PHE A 286 -3.83 12.30 -29.89
C PHE A 286 -5.08 11.55 -30.37
N GLU A 287 -5.12 11.14 -31.64
CA GLU A 287 -6.26 10.36 -32.18
C GLU A 287 -6.31 8.94 -31.57
N ILE A 288 -5.15 8.37 -31.27
CA ILE A 288 -4.98 7.04 -30.71
C ILE A 288 -4.02 7.13 -29.52
N LEU A 289 -4.35 6.42 -28.45
CA LEU A 289 -3.47 6.17 -27.31
C LEU A 289 -3.30 4.66 -27.14
N ASN A 290 -2.16 4.25 -26.59
CA ASN A 290 -1.98 2.89 -26.12
C ASN A 290 -2.71 2.70 -24.80
N GLU A 291 -3.13 1.47 -24.54
CA GLU A 291 -3.78 1.05 -23.31
C GLU A 291 -2.97 -0.09 -22.68
N GLY A 292 -2.70 0.04 -21.38
CA GLY A 292 -2.12 -1.03 -20.57
C GLY A 292 -3.05 -1.40 -19.43
N ILE A 293 -3.20 -2.70 -19.14
CA ILE A 293 -3.92 -3.19 -17.97
C ILE A 293 -3.02 -3.08 -16.74
N LYS A 294 -3.46 -2.38 -15.71
CA LYS A 294 -2.69 -2.12 -14.49
C LYS A 294 -2.44 -3.42 -13.72
N PHE A 295 -1.24 -3.56 -13.16
CA PHE A 295 -0.92 -4.73 -12.34
C PHE A 295 -1.71 -4.77 -11.03
N SER A 296 -2.14 -3.63 -10.50
CA SER A 296 -3.11 -3.57 -9.39
C SER A 296 -4.42 -4.28 -9.72
N ALA A 297 -5.01 -4.00 -10.88
CA ALA A 297 -6.25 -4.63 -11.33
C ALA A 297 -6.09 -6.14 -11.55
N ILE A 298 -4.95 -6.57 -12.11
CA ILE A 298 -4.62 -8.00 -12.25
C ILE A 298 -4.52 -8.67 -10.86
N ALA A 299 -3.89 -8.00 -9.89
CA ALA A 299 -3.79 -8.51 -8.52
C ALA A 299 -5.17 -8.65 -7.86
N ALA A 300 -6.06 -7.67 -8.03
CA ALA A 300 -7.43 -7.71 -7.52
C ALA A 300 -8.23 -8.90 -8.08
N ASP A 301 -8.15 -9.16 -9.40
CA ASP A 301 -8.79 -10.33 -10.01
C ASP A 301 -8.22 -11.66 -9.47
N LEU A 302 -6.89 -11.76 -9.33
CA LEU A 302 -6.23 -12.94 -8.77
C LEU A 302 -6.62 -13.17 -7.31
N GLU A 303 -6.73 -12.12 -6.50
CA GLU A 303 -7.14 -12.20 -5.10
C GLU A 303 -8.54 -12.79 -4.96
N ARG A 304 -9.50 -12.32 -5.76
CA ARG A 304 -10.84 -12.90 -5.82
C ARG A 304 -10.81 -14.36 -6.24
N ARG A 305 -10.17 -14.68 -7.38
CA ARG A 305 -10.11 -16.05 -7.91
C ARG A 305 -9.41 -17.03 -6.98
N SER A 306 -8.53 -16.53 -6.10
CA SER A 306 -7.89 -17.32 -5.04
C SER A 306 -8.88 -17.88 -4.00
N ARG A 307 -10.08 -17.29 -3.90
CA ARG A 307 -11.15 -17.63 -2.94
C ARG A 307 -12.32 -18.39 -3.58
N ASP A 308 -12.54 -18.24 -4.87
CA ASP A 308 -13.76 -18.71 -5.57
C ASP A 308 -13.96 -20.25 -5.63
N GLY A 309 -13.21 -21.07 -4.88
CA GLY A 309 -13.31 -22.54 -4.91
C GLY A 309 -13.05 -23.19 -6.29
N SER A 310 -12.75 -22.38 -7.31
CA SER A 310 -12.56 -22.77 -8.70
C SER A 310 -11.26 -23.55 -8.86
N GLY A 311 -11.15 -24.31 -9.97
CA GLY A 311 -9.93 -25.04 -10.31
C GLY A 311 -8.69 -24.14 -10.48
N ASP A 312 -8.89 -22.83 -10.69
CA ASP A 312 -7.81 -21.86 -10.85
C ASP A 312 -7.28 -21.29 -9.52
N ALA A 313 -8.00 -21.47 -8.41
CA ALA A 313 -7.65 -20.88 -7.11
C ALA A 313 -6.20 -21.18 -6.64
N PRO A 314 -5.63 -22.39 -6.82
CA PRO A 314 -4.23 -22.66 -6.47
C PRO A 314 -3.23 -21.85 -7.32
N ASN A 315 -3.50 -21.71 -8.62
CA ASN A 315 -2.65 -20.92 -9.52
C ASN A 315 -2.77 -19.43 -9.20
N ALA A 316 -3.98 -18.96 -8.87
CA ALA A 316 -4.22 -17.60 -8.42
C ALA A 316 -3.42 -17.28 -7.16
N ARG A 317 -3.48 -18.12 -6.11
CA ARG A 317 -2.67 -17.96 -4.89
C ARG A 317 -1.17 -17.91 -5.17
N LYS A 318 -0.69 -18.83 -6.02
CA LYS A 318 0.74 -18.92 -6.39
C LYS A 318 1.24 -17.68 -7.13
N VAL A 319 0.43 -17.11 -8.04
CA VAL A 319 0.82 -15.88 -8.75
C VAL A 319 0.68 -14.67 -7.82
N LEU A 320 -0.40 -14.61 -7.04
CA LEU A 320 -0.66 -13.51 -6.11
C LEU A 320 0.43 -13.34 -5.06
N SER A 321 1.06 -14.43 -4.60
CA SER A 321 2.21 -14.40 -3.69
C SER A 321 3.50 -13.87 -4.33
N LEU A 322 3.53 -13.61 -5.64
CA LEU A 322 4.66 -12.97 -6.33
C LEU A 322 4.53 -11.45 -6.37
N PHE A 323 3.33 -10.92 -6.10
CA PHE A 323 3.09 -9.48 -6.06
C PHE A 323 3.57 -8.90 -4.72
N GLY A 324 4.48 -7.94 -4.78
CA GLY A 324 4.87 -7.13 -3.62
C GLY A 324 4.05 -5.85 -3.47
N GLY A 325 4.29 -5.12 -2.38
CA GLY A 325 3.62 -3.83 -2.10
C GLY A 325 2.15 -3.97 -1.67
N THR A 326 1.49 -2.85 -1.42
CA THR A 326 0.06 -2.74 -1.10
C THR A 326 -0.72 -2.18 -2.29
N ASP A 327 -2.01 -2.52 -2.43
CA ASP A 327 -2.89 -1.89 -3.43
C ASP A 327 -3.45 -0.60 -2.85
N GLU A 328 -2.92 0.54 -3.30
CA GLU A 328 -3.32 1.83 -2.73
C GLU A 328 -4.74 2.27 -3.15
N LEU A 329 -5.38 1.65 -4.15
CA LEU A 329 -6.79 1.92 -4.50
C LEU A 329 -7.76 1.13 -3.63
N ALA A 330 -7.37 -0.07 -3.21
CA ALA A 330 -8.22 -0.96 -2.44
C ALA A 330 -7.91 -0.97 -0.92
N GLY A 331 -6.84 -0.27 -0.50
CA GLY A 331 -6.40 -0.15 0.90
C GLY A 331 -5.66 -1.41 1.38
N PHE A 332 -5.31 -1.47 2.66
CA PHE A 332 -4.58 -2.61 3.24
C PHE A 332 -5.27 -3.96 2.97
N PHE A 333 -6.59 -3.98 3.08
CA PHE A 333 -7.40 -5.18 2.87
C PHE A 333 -7.73 -5.43 1.39
N GLY A 334 -7.28 -4.59 0.47
CA GLY A 334 -7.59 -4.73 -0.94
C GLY A 334 -9.11 -4.86 -1.16
N VAL A 335 -9.48 -5.86 -1.96
CA VAL A 335 -10.87 -6.14 -2.32
C VAL A 335 -11.61 -7.07 -1.33
N LEU A 336 -10.98 -7.43 -0.21
CA LEU A 336 -11.57 -8.32 0.80
C LEU A 336 -12.94 -7.83 1.27
N GLY A 337 -13.94 -8.72 1.20
CA GLY A 337 -15.28 -8.49 1.74
C GLY A 337 -16.25 -7.72 0.84
N ARG A 338 -15.80 -7.13 -0.28
CA ARG A 338 -16.69 -6.35 -1.16
C ARG A 338 -17.55 -7.27 -2.03
N ALA A 339 -18.84 -6.96 -2.12
CA ALA A 339 -19.76 -7.68 -2.98
C ALA A 339 -19.84 -6.99 -4.35
N SER A 340 -19.77 -7.78 -5.43
CA SER A 340 -20.12 -7.32 -6.78
C SER A 340 -21.35 -8.09 -7.29
N GLY A 341 -22.35 -7.34 -7.75
CA GLY A 341 -23.60 -7.86 -8.30
C GLY A 341 -23.54 -8.20 -9.79
N ASN A 342 -22.42 -7.94 -10.48
CA ASN A 342 -22.32 -8.07 -11.93
C ASN A 342 -21.72 -9.42 -12.36
N GLU A 343 -22.09 -9.91 -13.55
CA GLU A 343 -21.57 -11.17 -14.12
C GLU A 343 -20.26 -10.96 -14.92
N SER A 344 -20.05 -9.77 -15.51
CA SER A 344 -18.88 -9.43 -16.34
C SER A 344 -17.60 -9.28 -15.51
N ASN A 345 -16.51 -9.98 -15.88
CA ASN A 345 -15.26 -9.94 -15.09
C ASN A 345 -14.66 -8.54 -14.97
N LEU A 346 -14.83 -7.68 -15.98
CA LEU A 346 -14.28 -6.33 -16.00
C LEU A 346 -15.07 -5.39 -15.08
N GLU A 347 -16.39 -5.38 -15.22
CA GLU A 347 -17.29 -4.57 -14.37
C GLU A 347 -17.19 -5.00 -12.91
N ARG A 348 -16.95 -6.30 -12.64
CA ARG A 348 -16.70 -6.79 -11.29
C ARG A 348 -15.46 -6.17 -10.65
N VAL A 349 -14.35 -6.05 -11.37
CA VAL A 349 -13.13 -5.43 -10.80
C VAL A 349 -13.38 -3.94 -10.53
N VAL A 350 -14.09 -3.24 -11.43
CA VAL A 350 -14.50 -1.83 -11.22
C VAL A 350 -15.41 -1.70 -10.00
N ASP A 351 -16.48 -2.49 -9.89
CA ASP A 351 -17.40 -2.49 -8.74
C ASP A 351 -16.65 -2.70 -7.43
N THR A 352 -15.59 -3.51 -7.46
CA THR A 352 -14.83 -3.85 -6.27
C THR A 352 -13.90 -2.72 -5.84
N TYR A 353 -13.39 -1.92 -6.79
CA TYR A 353 -12.71 -0.67 -6.48
C TYR A 353 -13.67 0.45 -6.06
N GLN A 354 -14.86 0.52 -6.66
CA GLN A 354 -15.90 1.50 -6.32
C GLN A 354 -16.68 1.14 -5.04
N GLY A 355 -16.60 -0.11 -4.57
CA GLY A 355 -17.27 -0.62 -3.39
C GLY A 355 -16.66 -0.20 -2.04
N THR A 356 -15.84 0.84 -1.99
CA THR A 356 -15.24 1.39 -0.75
C THR A 356 -16.27 1.83 0.28
N GLU A 357 -17.54 2.03 -0.12
CA GLU A 357 -18.64 2.35 0.79
C GLU A 357 -19.23 1.12 1.50
N GLN A 358 -18.80 -0.10 1.15
CA GLN A 358 -19.31 -1.36 1.74
C GLN A 358 -18.49 -1.87 2.93
N ASP A 359 -17.37 -1.20 3.25
CA ASP A 359 -16.49 -1.57 4.35
C ASP A 359 -16.02 -0.37 5.18
N ILE A 360 -15.63 -0.65 6.43
CA ILE A 360 -14.89 0.26 7.29
C ILE A 360 -13.68 -0.46 7.87
N ASP A 361 -12.51 0.12 7.64
CA ASP A 361 -11.21 -0.38 8.06
C ASP A 361 -10.74 0.33 9.31
N VAL A 362 -10.42 -0.46 10.34
CA VAL A 362 -10.00 0.06 11.65
C VAL A 362 -8.66 -0.53 12.04
N GLY A 363 -7.71 0.32 12.43
CA GLY A 363 -6.41 -0.06 12.93
C GLY A 363 -6.16 0.44 14.35
N LEU A 364 -5.47 -0.39 15.16
CA LEU A 364 -4.97 -0.01 16.46
C LEU A 364 -3.46 -0.20 16.48
N TRP A 365 -2.74 0.80 16.97
CA TRP A 365 -1.29 0.84 16.85
C TRP A 365 -0.62 1.63 17.98
N ASN A 366 0.19 0.93 18.78
CA ASN A 366 1.19 1.59 19.61
C ASN A 366 2.32 2.15 18.74
N VAL A 367 2.37 3.48 18.62
CA VAL A 367 3.31 4.20 17.76
C VAL A 367 4.61 4.58 18.48
N GLU A 368 4.79 4.15 19.73
CA GLU A 368 6.01 4.28 20.53
C GLU A 368 6.59 5.71 20.59
N TRP A 369 6.29 6.48 21.64
CA TRP A 369 6.79 7.87 21.80
C TRP A 369 6.35 8.89 20.74
N LEU A 370 5.22 8.70 20.05
CA LEU A 370 4.66 9.77 19.21
C LEU A 370 4.31 11.01 20.05
N THR A 371 4.11 10.85 21.36
CA THR A 371 3.80 11.97 22.27
C THR A 371 4.83 13.10 22.26
N ASN A 372 6.13 12.78 22.22
CA ASN A 372 7.20 13.78 22.33
C ASN A 372 8.30 13.66 21.27
N ARG A 373 8.19 12.71 20.32
CA ARG A 373 9.11 12.58 19.18
C ARG A 373 8.45 12.84 17.84
N TYR A 374 7.27 13.44 17.82
CA TYR A 374 6.50 13.65 16.60
C TYR A 374 7.24 14.46 15.53
N GLU A 375 8.12 15.41 15.90
CA GLU A 375 8.95 16.14 14.92
C GLU A 375 9.81 15.22 14.03
N ALA A 376 10.30 14.11 14.59
CA ALA A 376 11.14 13.15 13.87
C ALA A 376 10.35 11.98 13.27
N LYS A 377 9.11 11.76 13.72
CA LYS A 377 8.30 10.55 13.43
C LYS A 377 7.05 10.79 12.60
N ALA A 378 6.50 12.01 12.60
CA ALA A 378 5.19 12.28 11.99
C ALA A 378 5.16 11.92 10.51
N ALA A 379 6.24 12.16 9.78
CA ALA A 379 6.33 11.83 8.36
C ALA A 379 6.28 10.31 8.09
N GLN A 380 7.00 9.51 8.87
CA GLN A 380 7.01 8.06 8.72
C GLN A 380 5.68 7.44 9.18
N VAL A 381 5.08 7.96 10.25
CA VAL A 381 3.76 7.54 10.73
C VAL A 381 2.69 7.88 9.69
N ALA A 382 2.70 9.10 9.14
CA ALA A 382 1.80 9.51 8.07
C ALA A 382 1.96 8.65 6.82
N GLN A 383 3.20 8.27 6.46
CA GLN A 383 3.45 7.36 5.34
C GLN A 383 2.79 5.99 5.58
N VAL A 384 2.92 5.40 6.77
CA VAL A 384 2.26 4.12 7.09
C VAL A 384 0.74 4.24 6.98
N ILE A 385 0.16 5.33 7.51
CA ILE A 385 -1.29 5.58 7.43
C ILE A 385 -1.73 5.75 5.97
N PHE A 386 -0.97 6.50 5.17
CA PHE A 386 -1.20 6.70 3.74
C PHE A 386 -1.13 5.38 2.96
N ASP A 387 -0.14 4.55 3.24
CA ASP A 387 0.08 3.28 2.53
C ASP A 387 -0.97 2.22 2.90
N MET A 388 -1.54 2.30 4.11
CA MET A 388 -2.55 1.35 4.60
C MET A 388 -4.00 1.81 4.33
N LYS A 389 -4.25 3.11 4.21
CA LYS A 389 -5.58 3.73 3.93
C LYS A 389 -6.73 3.16 4.76
N LEU A 390 -6.53 2.95 6.06
CA LEU A 390 -7.65 2.63 6.94
C LEU A 390 -8.49 3.88 7.23
N ASP A 391 -9.76 3.68 7.55
CA ASP A 391 -10.71 4.76 7.81
C ASP A 391 -10.56 5.33 9.22
N VAL A 392 -10.27 4.46 10.20
CA VAL A 392 -10.12 4.82 11.61
C VAL A 392 -8.84 4.22 12.19
N TRP A 393 -8.10 5.05 12.91
CA TRP A 393 -6.88 4.69 13.62
C TRP A 393 -7.00 5.02 15.11
N CYS A 394 -6.68 4.05 15.95
CA CYS A 394 -6.30 4.26 17.34
C CYS A 394 -4.78 4.27 17.42
N LEU A 395 -4.22 5.41 17.80
CA LEU A 395 -2.80 5.56 18.06
C LEU A 395 -2.57 5.60 19.56
N GLU A 396 -1.70 4.73 20.06
CA GLU A 396 -1.30 4.67 21.47
C GLU A 396 0.13 5.20 21.62
N GLU A 397 0.44 5.72 22.80
CA GLU A 397 1.63 6.54 23.00
C GLU A 397 1.69 7.76 22.08
N SER A 398 0.53 8.38 21.89
CA SER A 398 0.34 9.63 21.15
C SER A 398 -0.14 10.77 22.06
N SER A 399 0.06 12.00 21.59
CA SER A 399 -0.41 13.24 22.23
C SER A 399 -1.21 14.08 21.23
N PRO A 400 -1.98 15.07 21.70
CA PRO A 400 -2.67 16.04 20.84
C PRO A 400 -1.74 16.68 19.79
N ASN A 401 -0.56 17.14 20.19
CA ASN A 401 0.41 17.74 19.24
C ASN A 401 0.99 16.68 18.29
N GLY A 402 1.25 15.47 18.78
CA GLY A 402 1.79 14.40 17.96
C GLY A 402 0.85 13.94 16.86
N VAL A 403 -0.45 13.76 17.15
CA VAL A 403 -1.44 13.39 16.13
C VAL A 403 -1.75 14.56 15.19
N GLN A 404 -1.76 15.80 15.69
CA GLN A 404 -1.90 17.01 14.86
C GLN A 404 -0.77 17.11 13.83
N ALA A 405 0.48 16.86 14.22
CA ALA A 405 1.62 16.85 13.30
C ALA A 405 1.47 15.77 12.19
N VAL A 406 0.92 14.60 12.53
CA VAL A 406 0.63 13.55 11.53
C VAL A 406 -0.45 14.01 10.55
N VAL A 407 -1.53 14.64 11.03
CA VAL A 407 -2.61 15.17 10.20
C VAL A 407 -2.10 16.23 9.23
N GLU A 408 -1.21 17.12 9.69
CA GLU A 408 -0.59 18.14 8.86
C GLU A 408 0.23 17.51 7.73
N VAL A 409 1.03 16.48 8.01
CA VAL A 409 1.76 15.75 6.95
C VAL A 409 0.80 15.05 5.98
N LEU A 410 -0.23 14.38 6.50
CA LEU A 410 -1.25 13.71 5.68
C LEU A 410 -1.91 14.68 4.69
N LYS A 411 -2.23 15.88 5.16
CA LYS A 411 -2.83 16.93 4.34
C LYS A 411 -1.84 17.52 3.34
N ASP A 412 -0.66 17.96 3.81
CA ASP A 412 0.26 18.76 3.01
C ASP A 412 1.05 17.92 2.01
N THR A 413 1.37 16.66 2.35
CA THR A 413 2.14 15.76 1.49
C THR A 413 1.25 14.90 0.62
N TYR A 414 0.13 14.40 1.17
CA TYR A 414 -0.70 13.39 0.50
C TYR A 414 -2.10 13.90 0.13
N GLY A 415 -2.47 15.13 0.48
CA GLY A 415 -3.79 15.69 0.18
C GLY A 415 -4.95 15.00 0.91
N LEU A 416 -4.66 14.24 1.98
CA LEU A 416 -5.66 13.49 2.73
C LEU A 416 -6.25 14.32 3.87
N ASN A 417 -7.58 14.33 3.97
CA ASN A 417 -8.29 15.06 5.01
C ASN A 417 -8.64 14.14 6.18
N PHE A 418 -7.83 14.20 7.22
CA PHE A 418 -8.06 13.45 8.46
C PHE A 418 -8.43 14.39 9.61
N GLU A 419 -9.38 13.96 10.42
CA GLU A 419 -9.74 14.58 11.69
C GLU A 419 -9.27 13.70 12.86
N TRP A 420 -9.18 14.25 14.06
CA TRP A 420 -8.66 13.53 15.21
C TRP A 420 -9.33 13.96 16.53
N GLY A 421 -9.19 13.10 17.53
CA GLY A 421 -9.66 13.34 18.89
C GLY A 421 -8.77 12.63 19.92
N ALA A 422 -8.48 13.29 21.05
CA ALA A 422 -7.64 12.72 22.09
C ALA A 422 -8.47 12.17 23.25
N ALA A 423 -8.04 11.03 23.81
CA ALA A 423 -8.62 10.53 25.06
C ALA A 423 -8.43 11.55 26.18
N GLU A 424 -7.29 12.24 26.18
CA GLU A 424 -6.91 13.27 27.15
C GLU A 424 -6.47 14.54 26.40
N PRO A 425 -7.41 15.42 26.00
CA PRO A 425 -7.14 16.55 25.10
C PRO A 425 -6.22 17.62 25.70
N ASP A 426 -6.19 17.73 27.03
CA ASP A 426 -5.34 18.69 27.75
C ASP A 426 -4.02 18.06 28.23
N SER A 427 -3.66 16.86 27.74
CA SER A 427 -2.43 16.19 28.14
C SER A 427 -1.19 16.88 27.56
N ALA A 428 -0.15 17.01 28.38
CA ALA A 428 1.16 17.46 27.90
C ALA A 428 1.87 16.35 27.11
N ASP A 429 2.74 16.72 26.17
CA ASP A 429 3.50 15.81 25.30
C ASP A 429 4.38 14.78 26.03
N GLY A 430 4.68 15.01 27.31
CA GLY A 430 5.37 14.03 28.16
C GLY A 430 4.49 12.90 28.67
N LYS A 431 3.17 13.01 28.59
CA LYS A 431 2.22 12.02 29.07
C LYS A 431 1.81 11.12 27.91
N GLN A 432 2.18 9.84 27.96
CA GLN A 432 1.64 8.89 26.99
C GLN A 432 0.13 8.75 27.21
N SER A 433 -0.65 8.86 26.13
CA SER A 433 -2.09 8.72 26.07
C SER A 433 -2.49 8.00 24.77
N CYS A 434 -3.78 8.01 24.45
CA CYS A 434 -4.30 7.49 23.18
C CYS A 434 -5.02 8.60 22.41
N THR A 435 -4.90 8.58 21.09
CA THR A 435 -5.62 9.47 20.17
C THR A 435 -6.29 8.66 19.08
N MET A 436 -7.49 9.08 18.70
CA MET A 436 -8.16 8.60 17.51
C MET A 436 -7.88 9.55 16.34
N LEU A 437 -7.70 8.98 15.16
CA LEU A 437 -7.47 9.67 13.90
C LEU A 437 -8.36 9.01 12.84
N TRP A 438 -9.13 9.77 12.07
CA TRP A 438 -10.07 9.20 11.09
C TRP A 438 -10.15 10.00 9.80
N ASN A 439 -10.43 9.29 8.71
CA ASN A 439 -10.62 9.87 7.39
C ASN A 439 -11.98 10.55 7.30
N ALA A 440 -11.97 11.89 7.29
CA ALA A 440 -13.19 12.71 7.34
C ALA A 440 -14.08 12.57 6.10
N SER A 441 -13.59 11.95 5.02
CA SER A 441 -14.40 11.61 3.84
C SER A 441 -15.22 10.33 4.01
N THR A 442 -14.91 9.51 5.03
CA THR A 442 -15.49 8.17 5.19
C THR A 442 -16.34 8.08 6.46
N VAL A 443 -15.85 8.66 7.56
CA VAL A 443 -16.53 8.66 8.85
C VAL A 443 -16.45 10.02 9.53
N THR A 444 -17.41 10.30 10.39
CA THR A 444 -17.31 11.33 11.44
C THR A 444 -16.98 10.65 12.76
N GLY A 445 -16.17 11.30 13.59
CA GLY A 445 -15.77 10.81 14.91
C GLY A 445 -16.01 11.83 16.01
N GLU A 446 -16.45 11.38 17.18
CA GLU A 446 -16.59 12.24 18.37
C GLU A 446 -16.21 11.47 19.65
N LYS A 447 -15.63 12.19 20.62
CA LYS A 447 -15.46 11.67 21.98
C LYS A 447 -16.80 11.77 22.71
N VAL A 448 -17.23 10.68 23.34
CA VAL A 448 -18.47 10.58 24.10
C VAL A 448 -18.15 10.47 25.59
N GLU A 449 -18.84 11.27 26.39
CA GLU A 449 -18.71 11.25 27.85
C GLU A 449 -19.23 9.94 28.44
N TRP A 450 -18.43 9.21 29.23
CA TRP A 450 -18.82 7.96 29.89
C TRP A 450 -19.99 8.11 30.87
N GLY A 451 -20.12 9.27 31.51
CA GLY A 451 -21.16 9.54 32.50
C GLY A 451 -21.05 8.69 33.77
N GLU A 452 -21.81 9.04 34.79
CA GLU A 452 -21.82 8.33 36.06
C GLU A 452 -22.74 7.09 36.02
N PRO A 453 -22.40 5.99 36.72
CA PRO A 453 -21.25 5.81 37.62
C PRO A 453 -19.95 5.36 36.92
N ILE A 454 -19.93 5.23 35.60
CA ILE A 454 -18.81 4.65 34.85
C ILE A 454 -17.56 5.52 35.00
N GLU A 455 -17.71 6.84 34.94
CA GLU A 455 -16.60 7.78 35.13
C GLU A 455 -15.88 7.57 36.47
N THR A 456 -16.65 7.32 37.55
CA THR A 456 -16.08 6.94 38.85
C THR A 456 -15.28 5.64 38.76
N TRP A 457 -15.77 4.62 38.05
CA TRP A 457 -15.07 3.34 37.89
C TRP A 457 -13.75 3.49 37.11
N LEU A 458 -13.73 4.31 36.06
CA LEU A 458 -12.54 4.54 35.25
C LEU A 458 -11.44 5.30 36.00
N ASN A 459 -11.81 6.10 36.99
CA ASN A 459 -10.86 6.85 37.83
C ASN A 459 -10.44 6.11 39.11
N THR A 460 -10.85 4.84 39.28
CA THR A 460 -10.60 4.07 40.50
C THR A 460 -9.12 3.67 40.64
N HIS A 461 -8.63 3.64 41.88
CA HIS A 461 -7.27 3.23 42.24
C HIS A 461 -7.24 1.77 42.68
N SER A 462 -6.12 1.07 42.50
CA SER A 462 -5.98 -0.31 42.98
C SER A 462 -6.18 -0.49 44.51
N ARG A 463 -6.15 0.60 45.29
CA ARG A 463 -6.30 0.61 46.75
C ARG A 463 -7.75 0.70 47.21
N ASP A 464 -8.65 1.11 46.33
CA ASP A 464 -10.09 1.12 46.62
C ASP A 464 -10.67 -0.31 46.73
N PHE A 465 -9.81 -1.31 46.51
CA PHE A 465 -10.11 -2.73 46.51
C PHE A 465 -9.20 -3.54 47.47
N ASP A 466 -8.57 -2.91 48.47
CA ASP A 466 -7.64 -3.56 49.42
C ASP A 466 -8.25 -4.82 50.10
N ASP A 467 -9.58 -4.90 50.23
CA ASP A 467 -10.33 -6.06 50.75
C ASP A 467 -10.35 -7.28 49.80
N LEU A 468 -9.90 -7.14 48.54
CA LEU A 468 -9.86 -8.21 47.54
C LEU A 468 -8.57 -9.03 47.54
N GLY A 469 -7.62 -8.74 48.46
CA GLY A 469 -6.39 -9.52 48.62
C GLY A 469 -5.43 -9.46 47.43
N LEU A 470 -5.51 -8.42 46.60
CA LEU A 470 -4.59 -8.18 45.48
C LEU A 470 -3.29 -7.58 46.03
N GLU A 471 -2.39 -8.44 46.51
CA GLU A 471 -1.20 -8.09 47.31
C GLU A 471 -0.08 -7.30 46.61
N ALA A 472 -0.21 -6.84 45.36
CA ALA A 472 0.88 -6.06 44.77
C ALA A 472 0.44 -5.05 43.69
N VAL A 473 1.10 -3.89 43.74
CA VAL A 473 1.14 -2.74 42.82
C VAL A 473 0.14 -1.60 43.07
N HIS A 474 0.54 -0.66 43.93
CA HIS A 474 -0.11 0.62 44.17
C HIS A 474 -0.14 1.54 42.93
N GLY A 475 -1.32 1.95 42.47
CA GLY A 475 -1.47 2.97 41.41
C GLY A 475 -2.88 3.00 40.80
N ARG A 476 -3.10 3.87 39.82
CA ARG A 476 -4.36 3.91 39.06
C ARG A 476 -4.54 2.60 38.29
N ILE A 477 -5.78 2.16 38.15
CA ILE A 477 -6.09 1.02 37.28
C ILE A 477 -5.81 1.39 35.81
N PHE A 478 -6.24 2.59 35.43
CA PHE A 478 -6.00 3.17 34.12
C PHE A 478 -5.01 4.34 34.25
N ASP A 479 -3.74 4.11 33.89
CA ASP A 479 -2.75 5.19 33.79
C ASP A 479 -3.00 6.06 32.54
N ARG A 480 -3.63 5.47 31.51
CA ARG A 480 -4.18 6.14 30.32
C ARG A 480 -5.68 6.00 30.35
N TYR A 481 -6.38 7.12 30.23
CA TYR A 481 -7.83 7.15 30.31
C TYR A 481 -8.47 6.42 29.10
N PRO A 482 -9.31 5.39 29.32
CA PRO A 482 -9.94 4.63 28.24
C PRO A 482 -11.18 5.39 27.74
N ALA A 483 -10.97 6.43 26.91
CA ALA A 483 -12.07 7.24 26.40
C ALA A 483 -13.02 6.43 25.49
N LEU A 484 -14.29 6.83 25.45
CA LEU A 484 -15.27 6.29 24.51
C LEU A 484 -15.33 7.20 23.27
N PHE A 485 -15.09 6.64 22.10
CA PHE A 485 -15.30 7.34 20.83
C PHE A 485 -16.44 6.72 20.05
N ARG A 486 -17.23 7.55 19.39
CA ARG A 486 -18.30 7.14 18.50
C ARG A 486 -17.95 7.54 17.07
N PHE A 487 -18.19 6.63 16.14
CA PHE A 487 -18.00 6.86 14.73
C PHE A 487 -19.28 6.61 13.96
N ARG A 488 -19.53 7.43 12.94
CA ARG A 488 -20.61 7.21 11.98
C ARG A 488 -20.10 7.37 10.56
N THR A 489 -20.55 6.51 9.65
CA THR A 489 -20.23 6.68 8.23
C THR A 489 -20.84 7.96 7.68
N VAL A 490 -20.08 8.70 6.88
CA VAL A 490 -20.55 9.91 6.19
C VAL A 490 -21.58 9.55 5.12
N GLN A 491 -21.35 8.42 4.45
CA GLN A 491 -22.23 7.89 3.42
C GLN A 491 -23.06 6.72 3.94
N GLU A 492 -24.19 6.47 3.28
CA GLU A 492 -25.00 5.29 3.52
C GLU A 492 -24.25 4.05 3.02
N VAL A 493 -23.95 3.13 3.94
CA VAL A 493 -23.27 1.86 3.65
C VAL A 493 -24.19 0.93 2.84
N ARG A 494 -25.51 1.12 3.00
CA ARG A 494 -26.60 0.58 2.17
C ARG A 494 -27.75 1.58 2.18
N PRO A 495 -28.65 1.56 1.18
CA PRO A 495 -29.80 2.46 1.15
C PRO A 495 -30.54 2.53 2.50
N GLY A 496 -30.60 3.72 3.10
CA GLY A 496 -31.21 4.02 4.38
C GLY A 496 -30.45 3.59 5.64
N HIS A 497 -29.19 3.14 5.53
CA HIS A 497 -28.40 2.64 6.66
C HIS A 497 -26.98 3.24 6.71
N THR A 498 -26.69 3.98 7.77
CA THR A 498 -25.32 4.37 8.16
C THR A 498 -24.82 3.41 9.23
N LEU A 499 -23.51 3.14 9.26
CA LEU A 499 -22.90 2.36 10.34
C LEU A 499 -22.58 3.30 11.51
N ASP A 500 -22.94 2.90 12.72
CA ASP A 500 -22.74 3.67 13.96
C ASP A 500 -22.10 2.75 15.00
N PHE A 501 -20.84 2.99 15.34
CA PHE A 501 -20.04 2.10 16.18
C PHE A 501 -19.19 2.88 17.17
N HIS A 502 -18.73 2.17 18.21
CA HIS A 502 -17.97 2.74 19.30
C HIS A 502 -16.60 2.08 19.40
N VAL A 503 -15.56 2.88 19.63
CA VAL A 503 -14.18 2.42 19.82
C VAL A 503 -13.68 2.86 21.19
N ILE A 504 -13.08 1.92 21.93
CA ILE A 504 -12.45 2.15 23.23
C ILE A 504 -10.97 1.76 23.11
N PRO A 505 -10.06 2.73 22.91
CA PRO A 505 -8.63 2.47 22.89
C PRO A 505 -8.12 2.13 24.29
N LEU A 506 -7.32 1.07 24.40
CA LEU A 506 -6.73 0.60 25.65
C LEU A 506 -5.22 0.46 25.53
N HIS A 507 -4.50 1.13 26.41
CA HIS A 507 -3.08 0.88 26.68
C HIS A 507 -2.95 0.53 28.17
N LEU A 508 -2.78 -0.77 28.46
CA LEU A 508 -2.79 -1.28 29.84
C LEU A 508 -1.39 -1.45 30.44
N LYS A 509 -1.30 -1.65 31.76
CA LYS A 509 -0.02 -1.71 32.46
C LYS A 509 0.80 -2.96 32.07
N ALA A 510 2.04 -2.73 31.63
CA ALA A 510 3.07 -3.73 31.37
C ALA A 510 3.57 -4.53 32.59
N MET A 511 4.28 -5.63 32.31
CA MET A 511 4.94 -6.57 33.24
C MET A 511 3.99 -7.48 34.04
N ASP A 512 4.51 -8.59 34.58
CA ASP A 512 3.74 -9.58 35.37
C ASP A 512 3.06 -8.94 36.59
N GLU A 513 3.75 -8.00 37.24
CA GLU A 513 3.21 -7.21 38.35
C GLU A 513 1.94 -6.41 37.94
N GLY A 514 1.76 -6.14 36.64
CA GLY A 514 0.58 -5.47 36.08
C GLY A 514 -0.68 -6.35 35.96
N SER A 515 -0.58 -7.69 36.07
CA SER A 515 -1.70 -8.62 35.87
C SER A 515 -2.94 -8.30 36.74
N PRO A 516 -2.80 -8.03 38.05
CA PRO A 516 -3.95 -7.63 38.89
C PRO A 516 -4.69 -6.40 38.36
N ARG A 517 -3.97 -5.42 37.81
CA ARG A 517 -4.58 -4.21 37.22
C ARG A 517 -5.25 -4.50 35.90
N ARG A 518 -4.64 -5.32 35.04
CA ARG A 518 -5.25 -5.74 33.77
C ARG A 518 -6.55 -6.50 33.99
N ARG A 519 -6.59 -7.41 34.98
CA ARG A 519 -7.81 -8.12 35.41
C ARG A 519 -8.90 -7.16 35.90
N MET A 520 -8.53 -6.15 36.67
CA MET A 520 -9.49 -5.15 37.14
C MET A 520 -9.97 -4.25 35.99
N ALA A 521 -9.07 -3.81 35.12
CA ALA A 521 -9.40 -3.03 33.93
C ALA A 521 -10.37 -3.78 33.01
N SER A 522 -10.10 -5.07 32.76
CA SER A 522 -10.98 -5.97 32.00
C SER A 522 -12.40 -6.00 32.59
N LYS A 523 -12.53 -6.16 33.91
CA LYS A 523 -13.84 -6.15 34.61
C LYS A 523 -14.55 -4.81 34.49
N ILE A 524 -13.84 -3.71 34.69
CA ILE A 524 -14.42 -2.36 34.63
C ILE A 524 -14.92 -2.06 33.22
N ILE A 525 -14.14 -2.35 32.19
CA ILE A 525 -14.53 -2.11 30.79
C ILE A 525 -15.70 -3.00 30.39
N ALA A 526 -15.68 -4.29 30.74
CA ALA A 526 -16.81 -5.19 30.47
C ALA A 526 -18.11 -4.69 31.14
N ALA A 527 -18.03 -4.22 32.38
CA ALA A 527 -19.18 -3.65 33.09
C ALA A 527 -19.65 -2.32 32.47
N ALA A 528 -18.70 -1.47 32.07
CA ALA A 528 -18.98 -0.19 31.43
C ALA A 528 -19.73 -0.37 30.10
N ILE A 529 -19.23 -1.24 29.21
CA ILE A 529 -19.87 -1.55 27.92
C ILE A 529 -21.28 -2.12 28.15
N ASN A 530 -21.42 -3.11 29.03
CA ASN A 530 -22.72 -3.68 29.36
C ASN A 530 -23.70 -2.63 29.88
N ARG A 531 -23.23 -1.68 30.69
CA ARG A 531 -24.04 -0.57 31.17
C ARG A 531 -24.47 0.36 30.04
N ARG A 532 -23.59 0.66 29.08
CA ARG A 532 -23.93 1.51 27.94
C ARG A 532 -24.94 0.89 26.99
N ILE A 533 -24.78 -0.39 26.68
CA ILE A 533 -25.76 -1.17 25.90
C ILE A 533 -27.12 -1.13 26.60
N GLN A 534 -27.12 -1.33 27.92
CA GLN A 534 -28.31 -1.23 28.75
C GLN A 534 -28.95 0.17 28.68
N ASP A 535 -28.15 1.23 28.74
CA ASP A 535 -28.60 2.62 28.65
C ASP A 535 -29.02 3.02 27.21
N GLY A 536 -28.94 2.08 26.24
CA GLY A 536 -29.40 2.27 24.87
C GLY A 536 -28.37 2.97 23.97
N ILE A 537 -27.11 3.06 24.39
CA ILE A 537 -26.04 3.70 23.64
C ILE A 537 -25.35 2.64 22.78
N GLY A 538 -25.91 2.37 21.60
CA GLY A 538 -25.35 1.46 20.60
C GLY A 538 -25.19 0.00 21.07
N THR A 539 -24.81 -0.86 20.14
CA THR A 539 -24.49 -2.28 20.39
C THR A 539 -23.10 -2.65 19.88
N ASP A 540 -22.53 -1.82 19.03
CA ASP A 540 -21.37 -2.13 18.19
C ASP A 540 -20.14 -1.53 18.86
N TYR A 541 -19.46 -2.31 19.68
CA TYR A 541 -18.28 -1.89 20.44
C TYR A 541 -17.04 -2.63 19.94
N ILE A 542 -15.98 -1.86 19.74
CA ILE A 542 -14.62 -2.32 19.46
C ILE A 542 -13.76 -1.85 20.63
N VAL A 543 -13.04 -2.77 21.25
CA VAL A 543 -12.12 -2.44 22.35
C VAL A 543 -10.80 -3.16 22.13
N GLY A 544 -9.69 -2.43 22.28
CA GLY A 544 -8.38 -3.02 22.04
C GLY A 544 -7.24 -2.03 22.07
N GLY A 545 -6.05 -2.55 21.80
CA GLY A 545 -4.78 -1.83 21.79
C GLY A 545 -3.68 -2.66 22.42
N ASP A 546 -2.63 -2.03 22.94
CA ASP A 546 -1.55 -2.66 23.70
C ASP A 546 -2.03 -3.05 25.10
N LEU A 547 -2.53 -4.28 25.21
CA LEU A 547 -3.02 -4.83 26.47
C LEU A 547 -1.90 -5.39 27.34
N ASN A 548 -0.66 -5.45 26.84
CA ASN A 548 0.54 -5.81 27.59
C ASN A 548 0.55 -7.23 28.19
N ALA A 549 -0.30 -8.14 27.70
CA ALA A 549 -0.31 -9.56 28.03
C ALA A 549 -0.99 -10.37 26.92
N GLU A 550 -0.60 -11.64 26.78
CA GLU A 550 -1.22 -12.61 25.87
C GLU A 550 -2.65 -12.97 26.31
N ILE A 551 -3.53 -13.37 25.39
CA ILE A 551 -4.90 -13.81 25.74
C ILE A 551 -4.86 -15.02 26.68
N ALA A 552 -3.86 -15.90 26.52
CA ALA A 552 -3.66 -17.07 27.37
C ALA A 552 -3.42 -16.75 28.87
N SER A 553 -3.12 -15.50 29.23
CA SER A 553 -2.84 -15.07 30.62
C SER A 553 -4.06 -15.05 31.56
N GLU A 554 -5.27 -15.21 31.01
CA GLU A 554 -6.56 -15.01 31.70
C GLU A 554 -6.81 -13.57 32.20
N ASP A 555 -5.90 -12.62 31.93
CA ASP A 555 -6.03 -11.23 32.40
C ASP A 555 -7.26 -10.51 31.82
N PHE A 556 -7.78 -11.01 30.71
CA PHE A 556 -8.90 -10.42 29.98
C PHE A 556 -10.18 -11.28 30.00
N ALA A 557 -10.22 -12.30 30.87
CA ALA A 557 -11.35 -13.23 30.95
C ALA A 557 -12.70 -12.51 31.11
N ALA A 558 -12.75 -11.41 31.88
CA ALA A 558 -13.97 -10.66 32.11
C ALA A 558 -14.53 -9.96 30.85
N LEU A 559 -13.69 -9.62 29.85
CA LEU A 559 -14.17 -9.13 28.56
C LEU A 559 -14.92 -10.24 27.81
N SER A 560 -14.36 -11.45 27.80
CA SER A 560 -14.96 -12.62 27.16
C SER A 560 -16.24 -13.09 27.88
N GLU A 561 -16.20 -13.16 29.22
CA GLU A 561 -17.37 -13.45 30.07
C GLU A 561 -18.47 -12.39 29.91
N GLY A 562 -18.08 -11.15 29.65
CA GLY A 562 -18.97 -10.04 29.30
C GLY A 562 -19.60 -10.16 27.90
N GLY A 563 -19.26 -11.20 27.13
CA GLY A 563 -19.81 -11.50 25.82
C GLY A 563 -19.00 -10.95 24.64
N LEU A 564 -17.87 -10.29 24.87
CA LEU A 564 -17.03 -9.80 23.78
C LEU A 564 -16.22 -10.94 23.14
N VAL A 565 -16.00 -10.84 21.84
CA VAL A 565 -15.32 -11.86 21.04
C VAL A 565 -13.90 -11.40 20.75
N PRO A 566 -12.85 -12.11 21.23
CA PRO A 566 -11.48 -11.84 20.84
C PRO A 566 -11.23 -12.30 19.40
N ILE A 567 -10.72 -11.41 18.55
CA ILE A 567 -10.45 -11.74 17.15
C ILE A 567 -9.01 -12.23 16.89
N SER A 568 -8.08 -12.05 17.84
CA SER A 568 -6.67 -12.46 17.72
C SER A 568 -6.35 -13.84 18.32
N ALA A 569 -7.34 -14.55 18.88
CA ALA A 569 -7.12 -15.77 19.65
C ALA A 569 -6.59 -16.96 18.82
N ARG A 570 -6.81 -16.97 17.49
CA ARG A 570 -6.28 -18.02 16.61
C ARG A 570 -4.84 -17.71 16.18
N ASP A 571 -4.56 -16.46 15.81
CA ASP A 571 -3.22 -16.04 15.41
C ASP A 571 -2.19 -16.21 16.54
N GLU A 572 -2.61 -16.00 17.79
CA GLU A 572 -1.78 -16.31 18.97
C GLU A 572 -1.37 -17.78 19.00
N ARG A 573 -2.33 -18.70 18.78
CA ARG A 573 -2.06 -20.15 18.73
C ARG A 573 -1.17 -20.53 17.56
N ASP A 574 -1.27 -19.80 16.46
CA ASP A 574 -0.48 -20.00 15.25
C ASP A 574 0.92 -19.32 15.34
N GLY A 575 1.25 -18.70 16.49
CA GLY A 575 2.57 -18.17 16.82
C GLY A 575 2.83 -16.76 16.30
N ALA A 576 1.78 -15.98 16.05
CA ALA A 576 1.92 -14.59 15.63
C ALA A 576 2.43 -13.68 16.77
N PHE A 577 2.99 -12.53 16.41
CA PHE A 577 3.56 -11.56 17.34
C PHE A 577 3.35 -10.13 16.82
N THR A 578 3.08 -9.21 17.74
CA THR A 578 2.92 -7.78 17.45
C THR A 578 4.06 -6.95 18.03
N TYR A 579 4.66 -7.40 19.13
CA TYR A 579 5.85 -6.80 19.73
C TYR A 579 7.15 -7.41 19.17
N LEU A 580 8.10 -6.57 18.74
CA LEU A 580 9.23 -6.97 17.88
C LEU A 580 10.61 -6.95 18.53
N LYS A 581 10.70 -6.53 19.80
CA LYS A 581 12.01 -6.36 20.46
C LYS A 581 12.53 -7.68 20.99
N GLN A 582 13.59 -8.20 20.38
CA GLN A 582 14.27 -9.39 20.89
C GLN A 582 14.80 -9.18 22.32
N PRO A 583 14.77 -10.20 23.19
CA PRO A 583 14.34 -11.59 22.93
C PRO A 583 12.82 -11.86 23.08
N HIS A 584 12.00 -10.85 23.36
CA HIS A 584 10.61 -11.02 23.80
C HIS A 584 9.63 -10.80 22.64
N LEU A 585 9.61 -11.66 21.64
CA LEU A 585 8.56 -11.61 20.61
C LEU A 585 7.25 -12.14 21.20
N SER A 586 6.21 -11.31 21.27
CA SER A 586 4.92 -11.66 21.88
C SER A 586 3.75 -10.99 21.17
N LEU A 587 2.57 -11.59 21.26
CA LEU A 587 1.30 -11.00 20.85
C LEU A 587 0.62 -10.40 22.08
N ILE A 588 0.77 -9.09 22.25
CA ILE A 588 0.25 -8.35 23.41
C ILE A 588 -0.75 -7.25 23.01
N ASP A 589 -0.90 -7.03 21.71
CA ASP A 589 -1.89 -6.12 21.14
C ASP A 589 -3.12 -6.94 20.71
N HIS A 590 -4.29 -6.65 21.26
CA HIS A 590 -5.52 -7.44 21.04
C HIS A 590 -6.74 -6.57 20.76
N ILE A 591 -7.70 -7.14 20.02
CA ILE A 591 -9.02 -6.55 19.75
C ILE A 591 -10.11 -7.51 20.23
N TYR A 592 -11.11 -6.93 20.89
CA TYR A 592 -12.35 -7.56 21.27
C TYR A 592 -13.52 -6.81 20.62
N LEU A 593 -14.46 -7.57 20.07
CA LEU A 593 -15.63 -7.05 19.38
C LEU A 593 -16.92 -7.43 20.10
N SER A 594 -17.95 -6.58 20.01
CA SER A 594 -19.30 -6.99 20.36
C SER A 594 -19.73 -8.25 19.57
N PRO A 595 -20.56 -9.14 20.15
CA PRO A 595 -20.93 -10.41 19.52
C PRO A 595 -21.50 -10.27 18.10
N ASN A 596 -22.25 -9.19 17.83
CA ASN A 596 -22.87 -8.94 16.53
C ASN A 596 -21.85 -8.55 15.44
N LEU A 597 -20.68 -8.05 15.83
CA LEU A 597 -19.56 -7.77 14.93
C LEU A 597 -18.64 -9.00 14.74
N GLY A 598 -18.75 -10.00 15.61
CA GLY A 598 -17.90 -11.21 15.61
C GLY A 598 -18.27 -12.29 14.59
N ASN A 599 -19.36 -12.13 13.81
CA ASN A 599 -19.77 -13.11 12.80
C ASN A 599 -18.92 -12.98 11.53
N THR A 600 -17.83 -13.73 11.45
CA THR A 600 -16.91 -13.74 10.32
C THR A 600 -17.49 -14.45 9.08
N HIS A 601 -17.38 -13.83 7.90
CA HIS A 601 -17.62 -14.48 6.60
C HIS A 601 -16.30 -14.93 5.97
N GLY A 602 -16.12 -16.25 5.80
CA GLY A 602 -14.87 -16.85 5.34
C GLY A 602 -13.82 -16.88 6.45
N GLY A 603 -13.08 -17.98 6.58
CA GLY A 603 -12.29 -18.30 7.78
C GLY A 603 -11.47 -17.15 8.37
N ASP A 604 -11.68 -16.89 9.67
CA ASP A 604 -10.79 -16.26 10.65
C ASP A 604 -9.86 -15.16 10.12
N ASN A 605 -10.42 -14.04 9.63
CA ASN A 605 -9.66 -12.96 9.01
C ASN A 605 -9.42 -11.77 9.98
N PHE A 606 -8.63 -11.99 11.03
CA PHE A 606 -7.91 -10.94 11.76
C PHE A 606 -6.49 -10.88 11.18
N PHE A 607 -5.95 -9.67 10.95
CA PHE A 607 -4.62 -9.54 10.36
C PHE A 607 -3.69 -8.78 11.28
N ILE A 608 -2.67 -9.48 11.76
CA ILE A 608 -1.48 -8.86 12.35
C ILE A 608 -0.61 -8.43 11.17
N VAL A 609 -0.33 -7.14 11.05
CA VAL A 609 0.56 -6.63 10.01
C VAL A 609 1.94 -7.23 10.26
N ALA A 610 2.34 -8.33 9.59
CA ALA A 610 3.53 -8.40 8.72
C ALA A 610 4.10 -9.81 8.54
N ALA A 611 4.05 -10.26 7.28
CA ALA A 611 5.02 -11.18 6.69
C ALA A 611 5.65 -10.64 5.37
N GLU A 612 5.03 -9.68 4.65
CA GLU A 612 5.50 -9.34 3.29
C GLU A 612 5.80 -7.85 2.99
N SER A 613 5.56 -6.90 3.91
CA SER A 613 5.91 -5.47 3.70
C SER A 613 7.12 -5.08 4.55
N ARG A 614 8.27 -4.81 3.90
CA ARG A 614 9.51 -4.38 4.54
C ARG A 614 9.59 -2.84 4.51
N TYR A 615 9.24 -2.16 5.59
CA TYR A 615 9.72 -0.79 5.82
C TYR A 615 11.15 -0.84 6.34
N PRO A 616 12.15 -0.33 5.60
CA PRO A 616 13.52 -0.30 6.07
C PRO A 616 13.64 0.51 7.36
N GLY A 617 14.23 -0.09 8.40
CA GLY A 617 14.42 0.59 9.69
C GLY A 617 13.16 0.73 10.54
N TYR A 618 12.09 -0.04 10.30
CA TYR A 618 10.81 0.05 11.04
C TYR A 618 10.98 0.11 12.58
N ILE A 619 11.70 -0.85 13.18
CA ILE A 619 11.92 -0.88 14.64
C ILE A 619 12.76 0.31 15.11
N GLN A 620 13.67 0.80 14.27
CA GLN A 620 14.58 1.89 14.63
C GLN A 620 13.91 3.26 14.54
N ASN A 621 13.00 3.43 13.57
CA ASN A 621 12.50 4.73 13.14
C ASN A 621 11.00 4.92 13.37
N ILE A 622 10.24 3.84 13.54
CA ILE A 622 8.76 3.88 13.52
C ILE A 622 8.16 3.29 14.80
N SER A 623 8.26 1.99 15.06
CA SER A 623 7.70 1.40 16.30
C SER A 623 8.25 -0.02 16.53
N ASP A 624 8.34 -0.44 17.78
CA ASP A 624 8.54 -1.84 18.17
C ASP A 624 7.22 -2.64 18.25
N HIS A 625 6.07 -1.99 18.07
CA HIS A 625 4.75 -2.63 17.88
C HIS A 625 4.26 -2.53 16.44
N ARG A 626 3.57 -3.58 15.99
CA ARG A 626 2.92 -3.62 14.68
C ARG A 626 1.44 -3.25 14.78
N PRO A 627 0.87 -2.52 13.80
CA PRO A 627 -0.56 -2.29 13.77
C PRO A 627 -1.32 -3.61 13.71
N ILE A 628 -2.40 -3.69 14.48
CA ILE A 628 -3.42 -4.72 14.33
C ILE A 628 -4.62 -4.09 13.65
N VAL A 629 -5.15 -4.78 12.64
CA VAL A 629 -6.17 -4.20 11.76
C VAL A 629 -7.28 -5.20 11.49
N PHE A 630 -8.49 -4.67 11.30
CA PHE A 630 -9.63 -5.44 10.84
C PHE A 630 -10.52 -4.61 9.92
N ARG A 631 -11.24 -5.31 9.03
CA ARG A 631 -12.26 -4.75 8.15
C ARG A 631 -13.64 -5.18 8.61
N MET A 632 -14.53 -4.23 8.79
CA MET A 632 -15.96 -4.49 8.93
C MET A 632 -16.59 -4.46 7.53
N SER A 633 -16.91 -5.64 6.99
CA SER A 633 -17.47 -5.80 5.64
C SER A 633 -18.98 -6.07 5.71
N MET A 634 -19.73 -5.40 4.84
CA MET A 634 -21.17 -5.53 4.78
C MET A 634 -21.60 -6.34 3.55
N GLY A 635 -21.37 -7.65 3.56
CA GLY A 635 -21.92 -8.59 2.56
C GLY A 635 -23.45 -8.77 2.69
N GLY A 636 -24.17 -8.75 1.57
CA GLY A 636 -25.62 -8.99 1.54
C GLY A 636 -25.96 -10.41 2.00
N SER A 637 -26.90 -10.55 2.94
CA SER A 637 -27.44 -11.87 3.29
C SER A 637 -28.08 -12.51 2.05
N PRO A 638 -27.86 -13.81 1.79
CA PRO A 638 -28.77 -14.57 0.95
C PRO A 638 -30.16 -14.50 1.57
N GLU A 639 -31.19 -14.25 0.75
CA GLU A 639 -32.58 -14.38 1.17
C GLU A 639 -32.81 -15.74 1.87
N SER A 640 -33.63 -15.70 2.93
CA SER A 640 -34.12 -16.84 3.71
C SER A 640 -33.17 -17.48 4.74
N ALA A 641 -32.73 -16.69 5.71
CA ALA A 641 -32.92 -17.13 7.09
C ALA A 641 -33.98 -16.23 7.70
N SER A 642 -35.17 -16.78 7.95
CA SER A 642 -36.12 -16.13 8.84
C SER A 642 -35.39 -15.82 10.14
N ALA A 643 -34.98 -14.57 10.33
CA ALA A 643 -34.71 -14.03 11.64
C ALA A 643 -36.07 -14.05 12.33
N LYS A 644 -36.40 -15.20 12.92
CA LYS A 644 -37.33 -15.23 14.04
C LYS A 644 -36.75 -14.20 14.99
N GLY A 645 -37.48 -13.10 15.17
CA GLY A 645 -37.22 -12.16 16.25
C GLY A 645 -37.12 -12.97 17.53
N SER A 646 -35.89 -13.23 17.95
CA SER A 646 -35.60 -13.58 19.32
C SER A 646 -35.64 -12.26 20.07
N THR A 647 -36.86 -11.79 20.34
CA THR A 647 -37.08 -10.92 21.50
C THR A 647 -36.72 -11.78 22.70
N ALA A 648 -35.45 -11.76 23.09
CA ALA A 648 -35.05 -12.20 24.41
C ALA A 648 -35.90 -11.37 25.38
N PRO A 649 -36.73 -12.00 26.22
CA PRO A 649 -37.56 -11.26 27.14
C PRO A 649 -36.64 -10.47 28.08
N VAL A 650 -36.93 -9.18 28.24
CA VAL A 650 -36.33 -8.34 29.27
C VAL A 650 -36.62 -9.02 30.61
N ASP A 651 -35.60 -9.67 31.17
CA ASP A 651 -35.68 -10.30 32.48
C ASP A 651 -35.76 -9.19 33.54
N PRO A 652 -36.77 -9.19 34.43
CA PRO A 652 -36.87 -8.26 35.56
C PRO A 652 -35.68 -8.30 36.55
N LYS A 653 -34.62 -9.09 36.29
CA LYS A 653 -33.33 -9.13 37.01
C LYS A 653 -32.37 -7.97 36.74
N ARG A 654 -32.76 -6.95 35.97
CA ARG A 654 -31.95 -5.71 35.83
C ARG A 654 -31.81 -4.93 37.16
N ALA A 655 -32.65 -5.21 38.15
CA ALA A 655 -32.50 -4.74 39.53
C ALA A 655 -31.41 -5.50 40.33
N GLU A 656 -31.05 -6.71 39.91
CA GLU A 656 -30.03 -7.57 40.52
C GLU A 656 -28.61 -7.13 40.13
N ALA A 657 -28.44 -6.55 38.94
CA ALA A 657 -27.18 -5.96 38.45
C ALA A 657 -26.70 -4.78 39.32
N LEU A 658 -27.63 -3.97 39.84
CA LEU A 658 -27.37 -2.88 40.79
C LEU A 658 -27.01 -3.37 42.20
N ALA A 659 -27.33 -4.62 42.54
CA ALA A 659 -26.92 -5.28 43.78
C ALA A 659 -25.59 -6.04 43.64
N GLN A 660 -25.21 -6.47 42.44
CA GLN A 660 -23.93 -7.16 42.17
C GLN A 660 -22.72 -6.22 42.22
N LEU A 661 -22.86 -4.95 41.81
CA LEU A 661 -21.81 -3.95 42.00
C LEU A 661 -21.50 -3.71 43.49
N ARG A 662 -22.49 -3.86 44.39
CA ARG A 662 -22.27 -3.83 45.86
C ARG A 662 -21.46 -5.03 46.38
N LYS A 663 -21.46 -6.16 45.68
CA LYS A 663 -20.59 -7.33 45.96
C LYS A 663 -19.17 -7.15 45.42
N LEU A 664 -19.00 -6.32 44.38
CA LEU A 664 -17.73 -6.10 43.70
C LEU A 664 -16.75 -5.19 44.47
N ILE A 665 -17.20 -4.48 45.52
CA ILE A 665 -16.38 -3.50 46.26
C ILE A 665 -16.44 -3.67 47.80
N GLY A 666 -16.99 -4.78 48.33
CA GLY A 666 -16.82 -5.07 49.76
C GLY A 666 -17.94 -5.87 50.40
N SER A 667 -17.64 -7.12 50.76
CA SER A 667 -18.30 -7.80 51.88
C SER A 667 -17.26 -8.60 52.66
N ASN A 668 -16.48 -7.93 53.49
CA ASN A 668 -15.94 -8.52 54.71
C ASN A 668 -16.78 -8.02 55.90
N GLY A 669 -17.54 -8.92 56.54
CA GLY A 669 -18.22 -8.60 57.80
C GLY A 669 -19.34 -9.54 58.24
N LYS A 670 -18.96 -10.63 58.91
CA LYS A 670 -19.73 -11.48 59.88
C LYS A 670 -20.86 -12.31 59.27
N SER A 671 -20.98 -13.61 59.52
CA SER A 671 -20.64 -14.46 60.67
C SER A 671 -20.03 -15.80 60.27
#